data_AF-A0A2V2LFS0-F1
#
_entry.id   AF-A0A2V2LFS0-F1
#
_cell.length_a   1.000
_cell.length_b   1.000
_cell.length_c   1.000
_cell.angle_alpha   90.00
_cell.angle_beta   90.00
_cell.angle_gamma   90.00
#
_symmetry.space_group_name_H-M   'P 1'
#
loop_
_entity.id
_entity.type
_entity.pdbx_description
1 polymer ?
#
loop_
_entity_poly.entity_id
_entity_poly.type
_entity_poly.pdbx_seq_one_letter_code
_entity_poly.pdbx_strand_id
1 'polypeptide(L)'
;MRRDRTPAATPGFFAPQVVNDRLHFGTKGDDTVTLGTGVISSLLRDGNDTVTALGALKSLRAGNGDDTATMMQGARWVDLGRGDDTLLAEGRVDQLRAGSGDDDITLQDGARRVSLGSGDDRLDAAGTVEDLNAGSGDDTVTLDGGGGKIRLGSGDDMLLAQAHVATVDAGSGDDDVTLEAGAGLVRLGGGDDRLTTDGSAGAAFGGTGTDTLVLTGHLGSYDIAISGHEVSFTGRFSGEVFTAKGFENVSFADADLSIDELAAIYADPEVPVIRVGGGTQTVTVNDTDPTVSVIWDRTVQQMIIENVGPNGPTVASRAYAMVHTAIYDAWASYDDVAVRVSFDLEGDNDGLFALAVATEANKAKAMSYAAYTVLSNLLPGHEALLETVMQDRLGYELTDDGSVEAAIGIDAAEDILGLRINDGANQSGGYAGSFTPTNPGPDQINDITAWTPESVPIDPEGVLPLQSFLTPQWEDVEGFALLEDAAGDTDFSATLPPPPKDFFTDAFAGSQLDFGAQTITLSAALSLDGTDYMAGDVIPVSKDLIGTVINQGFIDQAMQVVDISAALTDEQKIIAEFWEDAGQTAFPPGTFMTFAQFVSARDGHTLDEDAAMFLAMGNAVFDAGIATWHAKVEYDYARPVRAIRDLGELGLIGEWGTDEVTGEEGYVIEAWGGLDETGAGRGTRTILAENFVTFQRPNGDASPPFSEYTSGHSGFSAAGAEVLLRFTGSDDFGGFVTFAPDSIQFEPGVPFAETTLSWDTFSDAADEAGLSRLYGGIHFNDGDMNGRALGRQVGADAYDLAQMFLDGTAQDADRPFYTDDFMFIA
;
A
#
# COMPACT_ATOMS: atom_id res chain seq x y z
N MET A 1 -15.52 23.86 91.95
CA MET A 1 -14.51 24.91 92.19
C MET A 1 -13.67 25.04 90.92
N ARG A 2 -13.30 26.27 90.56
CA ARG A 2 -12.59 26.71 89.34
C ARG A 2 -11.18 26.10 89.12
N ARG A 3 -10.74 26.15 87.84
CA ARG A 3 -9.36 26.41 87.30
C ARG A 3 -8.31 25.29 87.48
N ASP A 4 -7.29 25.09 86.63
CA ASP A 4 -6.72 25.82 85.48
C ASP A 4 -5.82 24.87 84.63
N ARG A 5 -5.75 25.18 83.33
CA ARG A 5 -4.74 25.00 82.25
C ARG A 5 -3.50 24.08 82.39
N THR A 6 -3.41 23.12 81.44
CA THR A 6 -2.32 22.59 80.57
C THR A 6 -0.83 22.89 80.86
N PRO A 7 0.08 21.98 80.43
CA PRO A 7 0.77 22.24 79.17
C PRO A 7 0.88 21.04 78.22
N ALA A 8 1.11 21.38 76.95
CA ALA A 8 1.31 20.54 75.79
C ALA A 8 2.37 19.44 75.95
N ALA A 9 2.13 18.31 75.29
CA ALA A 9 3.14 17.32 74.94
C ALA A 9 3.41 17.41 73.44
N THR A 10 4.69 17.44 73.11
CA THR A 10 5.35 17.44 71.81
C THR A 10 4.84 16.32 70.88
N PRO A 11 4.74 16.53 69.55
CA PRO A 11 4.52 15.43 68.62
C PRO A 11 5.80 14.60 68.55
N GLY A 12 5.76 13.41 69.15
CA GLY A 12 6.76 12.40 68.92
C GLY A 12 6.52 11.79 67.55
N PHE A 13 7.46 11.97 66.63
CA PHE A 13 7.62 11.11 65.46
C PHE A 13 7.82 9.67 65.99
N PHE A 14 6.75 8.88 66.00
CA PHE A 14 6.87 7.44 66.10
C PHE A 14 7.30 6.92 64.73
N ALA A 15 8.44 6.24 64.67
CA ALA A 15 8.77 5.39 63.53
C ALA A 15 7.62 4.36 63.37
N PRO A 16 7.19 4.04 62.13
CA PRO A 16 6.11 3.09 61.91
C PRO A 16 6.47 1.76 62.61
N GLN A 17 5.64 1.35 63.57
CA GLN A 17 5.82 0.06 64.24
C GLN A 17 5.39 -1.05 63.28
N VAL A 18 6.33 -1.94 62.96
CA VAL A 18 6.02 -3.15 62.19
C VAL A 18 5.28 -4.14 63.09
N VAL A 19 4.00 -4.37 62.81
CA VAL A 19 3.16 -5.34 63.52
C VAL A 19 3.44 -6.74 62.96
N ASN A 20 3.65 -7.74 63.82
CA ASN A 20 3.93 -9.14 63.41
C ASN A 20 2.93 -10.15 64.01
N ASP A 21 1.80 -9.66 64.52
CA ASP A 21 0.73 -10.52 65.04
C ASP A 21 0.00 -11.22 63.90
N ARG A 22 -0.44 -12.48 64.09
CA ARG A 22 -1.15 -13.22 63.03
C ARG A 22 -2.43 -12.51 62.55
N LEU A 23 -3.04 -11.68 63.39
CA LEU A 23 -4.25 -10.91 63.11
C LEU A 23 -4.10 -9.49 63.67
N HIS A 24 -4.24 -8.47 62.83
CA HIS A 24 -4.24 -7.06 63.21
C HIS A 24 -5.67 -6.50 63.24
N PHE A 25 -5.93 -5.60 64.20
CA PHE A 25 -7.19 -4.85 64.32
C PHE A 25 -6.89 -3.37 64.52
N GLY A 26 -7.44 -2.52 63.64
CA GLY A 26 -7.45 -1.06 63.78
C GLY A 26 -8.53 -0.56 64.74
N THR A 27 -8.67 0.76 64.77
CA THR A 27 -9.50 1.53 65.69
C THR A 27 -10.84 1.94 65.07
N LYS A 28 -11.25 3.20 65.17
CA LYS A 28 -12.46 3.77 64.55
C LYS A 28 -12.15 5.20 64.03
N GLY A 29 -10.88 5.52 63.92
CA GLY A 29 -10.37 6.74 63.31
C GLY A 29 -9.03 6.40 62.68
N ASP A 30 -8.47 7.35 61.94
CA ASP A 30 -7.36 7.17 61.02
C ASP A 30 -6.15 6.42 61.64
N ASP A 31 -5.89 5.23 61.12
CA ASP A 31 -4.78 4.35 61.51
C ASP A 31 -3.68 4.35 60.45
N THR A 32 -2.41 4.36 60.85
CA THR A 32 -1.26 4.13 59.94
C THR A 32 -0.46 2.94 60.43
N VAL A 33 -0.40 1.86 59.64
CA VAL A 33 0.22 0.59 60.07
C VAL A 33 1.10 -0.05 59.01
N THR A 34 2.27 -0.56 59.43
CA THR A 34 3.08 -1.46 58.62
C THR A 34 2.94 -2.88 59.15
N LEU A 35 2.45 -3.79 58.31
CA LEU A 35 2.29 -5.22 58.62
C LEU A 35 3.54 -5.98 58.16
N GLY A 36 4.25 -6.60 59.10
CA GLY A 36 5.37 -7.47 58.81
C GLY A 36 4.93 -8.84 58.30
N THR A 37 5.91 -9.70 57.99
CA THR A 37 5.68 -11.01 57.33
C THR A 37 4.95 -12.05 58.19
N GLY A 38 4.75 -11.77 59.48
CA GLY A 38 3.98 -12.63 60.40
C GLY A 38 2.47 -12.42 60.38
N VAL A 39 1.99 -11.32 59.78
CA VAL A 39 0.56 -10.98 59.73
C VAL A 39 -0.13 -11.76 58.64
N ILE A 40 -1.24 -12.42 58.98
CA ILE A 40 -2.03 -13.21 58.04
C ILE A 40 -3.31 -12.45 57.66
N SER A 41 -3.90 -11.70 58.59
CA SER A 41 -5.16 -10.99 58.35
C SER A 41 -5.16 -9.61 59.02
N SER A 42 -5.79 -8.62 58.41
CA SER A 42 -5.97 -7.27 58.97
C SER A 42 -7.40 -6.77 58.81
N LEU A 43 -7.91 -6.04 59.82
CA LEU A 43 -9.21 -5.37 59.83
C LEU A 43 -9.07 -3.95 60.43
N LEU A 44 -9.18 -2.89 59.63
CA LEU A 44 -8.84 -1.51 60.06
C LEU A 44 -10.04 -0.75 60.68
N ARG A 45 -11.25 -0.94 60.12
CA ARG A 45 -12.57 -0.51 60.59
C ARG A 45 -13.03 0.85 60.04
N ASP A 46 -13.21 1.88 60.88
CA ASP A 46 -13.71 3.19 60.41
C ASP A 46 -12.53 4.16 60.50
N GLY A 47 -12.43 5.13 59.59
CA GLY A 47 -11.33 6.11 59.53
C GLY A 47 -10.65 6.06 58.17
N ASN A 48 -9.84 7.07 57.85
CA ASN A 48 -9.03 7.06 56.63
C ASN A 48 -7.71 6.37 56.96
N ASP A 49 -7.60 5.08 56.67
CA ASP A 49 -6.52 4.23 57.15
C ASP A 49 -5.43 4.04 56.09
N THR A 50 -4.16 3.99 56.51
CA THR A 50 -3.01 3.71 55.64
C THR A 50 -2.32 2.41 56.08
N VAL A 51 -2.26 1.40 55.21
CA VAL A 51 -1.62 0.11 55.49
C VAL A 51 -0.53 -0.24 54.48
N THR A 52 0.64 -0.64 54.98
CA THR A 52 1.71 -1.24 54.15
C THR A 52 1.98 -2.67 54.61
N ALA A 53 1.70 -3.66 53.76
CA ALA A 53 1.95 -5.07 54.02
C ALA A 53 3.24 -5.56 53.34
N LEU A 54 4.24 -5.94 54.16
CA LEU A 54 5.54 -6.43 53.70
C LEU A 54 5.54 -7.92 53.32
N GLY A 55 4.52 -8.68 53.74
CA GLY A 55 4.36 -10.11 53.44
C GLY A 55 2.96 -10.43 52.93
N ALA A 56 2.79 -11.64 52.40
CA ALA A 56 1.54 -12.06 51.78
C ALA A 56 0.42 -12.16 52.82
N LEU A 57 -0.73 -11.54 52.55
CA LEU A 57 -1.89 -11.61 53.42
C LEU A 57 -2.88 -12.69 52.97
N LYS A 58 -3.58 -13.29 53.93
CA LYS A 58 -4.81 -14.03 53.65
C LYS A 58 -5.99 -13.08 53.44
N SER A 59 -6.08 -12.00 54.22
CA SER A 59 -7.20 -11.07 54.12
C SER A 59 -6.87 -9.67 54.61
N LEU A 60 -7.23 -8.64 53.85
CA LEU A 60 -7.33 -7.25 54.30
C LEU A 60 -8.79 -6.81 54.23
N ARG A 61 -9.27 -6.13 55.27
CA ARG A 61 -10.52 -5.36 55.24
C ARG A 61 -10.26 -3.95 55.78
N ALA A 62 -10.42 -2.92 54.97
CA ALA A 62 -10.11 -1.55 55.35
C ALA A 62 -11.29 -0.94 56.13
N GLY A 63 -12.43 -0.64 55.49
CA GLY A 63 -13.74 -0.55 56.13
C GLY A 63 -14.57 0.64 55.67
N ASN A 64 -14.71 1.71 56.46
CA ASN A 64 -15.31 2.96 55.97
C ASN A 64 -14.31 4.11 56.15
N GLY A 65 -14.21 5.00 55.17
CA GLY A 65 -13.25 6.08 55.10
C GLY A 65 -12.38 5.92 53.85
N ASP A 66 -11.60 6.94 53.51
CA ASP A 66 -10.75 6.89 52.31
C ASP A 66 -9.44 6.17 52.68
N ASP A 67 -9.34 4.90 52.32
CA ASP A 67 -8.29 4.01 52.78
C ASP A 67 -7.17 3.84 51.73
N THR A 68 -5.91 3.81 52.16
CA THR A 68 -4.74 3.56 51.30
C THR A 68 -4.04 2.26 51.70
N ALA A 69 -3.90 1.32 50.76
CA ALA A 69 -3.23 0.05 50.98
C ALA A 69 -2.07 -0.19 49.99
N THR A 70 -0.91 -0.61 50.50
CA THR A 70 0.22 -1.09 49.68
C THR A 70 0.61 -2.51 50.09
N MET A 71 0.70 -3.44 49.14
CA MET A 71 0.93 -4.86 49.39
C MET A 71 2.10 -5.42 48.56
N MET A 72 3.23 -5.68 49.20
CA MET A 72 4.46 -6.13 48.50
C MET A 72 4.40 -7.58 47.99
N GLN A 73 3.60 -8.44 48.61
CA GLN A 73 3.49 -9.88 48.23
C GLN A 73 2.04 -10.32 47.99
N GLY A 74 1.13 -9.36 47.79
CA GLY A 74 -0.27 -9.62 47.46
C GLY A 74 -1.12 -10.18 48.60
N ALA A 75 -2.33 -10.61 48.23
CA ALA A 75 -3.32 -11.09 49.18
C ALA A 75 -4.21 -12.19 48.59
N ARG A 76 -4.77 -13.05 49.45
CA ARG A 76 -5.88 -13.91 49.02
C ARG A 76 -7.23 -13.17 48.94
N TRP A 77 -7.44 -12.16 49.78
CA TRP A 77 -8.70 -11.41 49.79
C TRP A 77 -8.47 -9.98 50.25
N VAL A 78 -9.02 -9.01 49.53
CA VAL A 78 -8.98 -7.58 49.85
C VAL A 78 -10.41 -7.03 49.73
N ASP A 79 -10.81 -6.22 50.69
CA ASP A 79 -12.13 -5.57 50.78
C ASP A 79 -11.90 -4.16 51.32
N LEU A 80 -11.91 -3.13 50.47
CA LEU A 80 -11.55 -1.77 50.86
C LEU A 80 -12.73 -1.09 51.58
N GLY A 81 -13.93 -1.17 51.01
CA GLY A 81 -15.18 -1.04 51.74
C GLY A 81 -16.03 0.14 51.29
N ARG A 82 -15.90 1.31 51.91
CA ARG A 82 -16.62 2.53 51.51
C ARG A 82 -15.70 3.73 51.70
N GLY A 83 -15.76 4.67 50.77
CA GLY A 83 -14.84 5.80 50.71
C GLY A 83 -14.09 5.72 49.39
N ASP A 84 -13.28 6.74 49.11
CA ASP A 84 -12.47 6.77 47.89
C ASP A 84 -11.14 6.08 48.22
N ASP A 85 -11.03 4.79 47.90
CA ASP A 85 -9.94 3.95 48.36
C ASP A 85 -8.80 3.85 47.34
N THR A 86 -7.55 3.69 47.79
CA THR A 86 -6.37 3.48 46.95
C THR A 86 -5.68 2.16 47.26
N LEU A 87 -5.42 1.32 46.27
CA LEU A 87 -4.66 0.07 46.43
C LEU A 87 -3.50 -0.03 45.44
N LEU A 88 -2.30 -0.28 45.96
CA LEU A 88 -1.16 -0.77 45.17
C LEU A 88 -0.79 -2.18 45.62
N ALA A 89 -1.01 -3.19 44.79
CA ALA A 89 -0.56 -4.55 45.02
C ALA A 89 0.57 -4.93 44.06
N GLU A 90 1.78 -5.08 44.59
CA GLU A 90 2.92 -5.59 43.82
C GLU A 90 2.80 -7.10 43.57
N GLY A 91 2.27 -7.85 44.54
CA GLY A 91 2.05 -9.29 44.42
C GLY A 91 0.59 -9.65 44.10
N ARG A 92 0.38 -10.86 43.57
CA ARG A 92 -0.94 -11.32 43.08
C ARG A 92 -2.05 -11.22 44.14
N VAL A 93 -3.22 -10.72 43.72
CA VAL A 93 -4.45 -10.70 44.53
C VAL A 93 -5.44 -11.77 44.06
N ASP A 94 -5.84 -12.71 44.91
CA ASP A 94 -6.81 -13.74 44.47
C ASP A 94 -8.23 -13.15 44.31
N GLN A 95 -8.71 -12.36 45.27
CA GLN A 95 -10.02 -11.70 45.21
C GLN A 95 -9.95 -10.28 45.77
N LEU A 96 -10.32 -9.29 44.97
CA LEU A 96 -10.44 -7.89 45.35
C LEU A 96 -11.91 -7.45 45.29
N ARG A 97 -12.32 -6.70 46.30
CA ARG A 97 -13.52 -5.87 46.30
C ARG A 97 -13.08 -4.45 46.70
N ALA A 98 -13.28 -3.46 45.84
CA ALA A 98 -12.97 -2.08 46.16
C ALA A 98 -14.06 -1.55 47.09
N GLY A 99 -15.27 -1.24 46.62
CA GLY A 99 -16.34 -0.91 47.54
C GLY A 99 -17.41 0.01 46.98
N SER A 100 -17.46 1.21 47.54
CA SER A 100 -18.31 2.30 47.07
C SER A 100 -17.59 3.60 47.34
N GLY A 101 -17.62 4.54 46.40
CA GLY A 101 -16.68 5.66 46.34
C GLY A 101 -15.84 5.51 45.08
N ASP A 102 -15.01 6.50 44.78
CA ASP A 102 -14.20 6.52 43.57
C ASP A 102 -12.84 5.87 43.88
N ASP A 103 -12.68 4.58 43.54
CA ASP A 103 -11.54 3.77 43.98
C ASP A 103 -10.39 3.74 42.93
N ASP A 104 -9.13 3.94 43.35
CA ASP A 104 -7.93 3.87 42.48
C ASP A 104 -7.07 2.63 42.79
N ILE A 105 -7.08 1.65 41.87
CA ILE A 105 -6.51 0.32 42.06
C ILE A 105 -5.39 0.05 41.05
N THR A 106 -4.22 -0.32 41.54
CA THR A 106 -3.08 -0.81 40.74
C THR A 106 -2.69 -2.24 41.15
N LEU A 107 -2.67 -3.16 40.17
CA LEU A 107 -2.34 -4.59 40.34
C LEU A 107 -1.17 -5.01 39.44
N GLN A 108 0.04 -5.07 39.97
CA GLN A 108 1.24 -5.40 39.17
C GLN A 108 1.29 -6.88 38.74
N ASP A 109 0.95 -7.79 39.65
CA ASP A 109 0.91 -9.26 39.40
C ASP A 109 -0.50 -9.78 39.04
N GLY A 110 -1.46 -8.87 38.82
CA GLY A 110 -2.83 -9.17 38.43
C GLY A 110 -3.69 -9.79 39.54
N ALA A 111 -4.86 -10.30 39.14
CA ALA A 111 -5.82 -10.90 40.06
C ALA A 111 -6.66 -12.03 39.46
N ARG A 112 -7.20 -12.92 40.30
CA ARG A 112 -8.21 -13.89 39.82
C ARG A 112 -9.61 -13.27 39.73
N ARG A 113 -10.02 -12.44 40.68
CA ARG A 113 -11.30 -11.73 40.60
C ARG A 113 -11.18 -10.32 41.16
N VAL A 114 -11.74 -9.36 40.43
CA VAL A 114 -11.86 -7.96 40.84
C VAL A 114 -13.31 -7.53 40.74
N SER A 115 -13.79 -6.84 41.78
CA SER A 115 -15.07 -6.11 41.77
C SER A 115 -14.77 -4.70 42.25
N LEU A 116 -15.00 -3.67 41.44
CA LEU A 116 -14.69 -2.29 41.85
C LEU A 116 -15.85 -1.78 42.72
N GLY A 117 -17.05 -1.60 42.18
CA GLY A 117 -18.25 -1.48 42.98
C GLY A 117 -19.19 -0.40 42.50
N SER A 118 -19.19 0.76 43.16
CA SER A 118 -20.03 1.87 42.77
C SER A 118 -19.32 3.19 43.01
N GLY A 119 -19.34 4.09 42.04
CA GLY A 119 -18.44 5.24 41.99
C GLY A 119 -17.66 5.18 40.69
N ASP A 120 -16.90 6.21 40.40
CA ASP A 120 -16.11 6.30 39.17
C ASP A 120 -14.74 5.66 39.44
N ASP A 121 -14.62 4.35 39.22
CA ASP A 121 -13.47 3.57 39.66
C ASP A 121 -12.36 3.52 38.61
N ARG A 122 -11.10 3.50 39.04
CA ARG A 122 -9.92 3.28 38.18
C ARG A 122 -9.22 1.96 38.50
N LEU A 123 -8.98 1.14 37.48
CA LEU A 123 -8.14 -0.06 37.57
C LEU A 123 -7.00 -0.03 36.55
N ASP A 124 -5.78 -0.23 37.03
CA ASP A 124 -4.57 -0.46 36.24
C ASP A 124 -3.98 -1.83 36.62
N ALA A 125 -3.99 -2.79 35.69
CA ALA A 125 -3.49 -4.14 35.95
C ALA A 125 -2.43 -4.57 34.93
N ALA A 126 -1.17 -4.58 35.36
CA ALA A 126 -0.06 -5.07 34.55
C ALA A 126 -0.06 -6.61 34.41
N GLY A 127 -0.61 -7.32 35.39
CA GLY A 127 -0.78 -8.77 35.36
C GLY A 127 -2.22 -9.19 35.00
N THR A 128 -2.41 -10.46 34.64
CA THR A 128 -3.70 -10.98 34.16
C THR A 128 -4.84 -10.82 35.18
N VAL A 129 -6.02 -10.39 34.71
CA VAL A 129 -7.27 -10.38 35.49
C VAL A 129 -8.27 -11.40 34.94
N GLU A 130 -8.52 -12.50 35.68
CA GLU A 130 -9.37 -13.59 35.15
C GLU A 130 -10.89 -13.26 35.11
N ASP A 131 -11.42 -12.45 36.03
CA ASP A 131 -12.85 -12.08 36.14
C ASP A 131 -12.96 -10.68 36.75
N LEU A 132 -13.31 -9.68 35.94
CA LEU A 132 -13.52 -8.28 36.32
C LEU A 132 -15.00 -7.92 36.25
N ASN A 133 -15.45 -7.15 37.24
CA ASN A 133 -16.74 -6.47 37.27
C ASN A 133 -16.51 -5.06 37.81
N ALA A 134 -16.54 -4.04 36.96
CA ALA A 134 -16.27 -2.65 37.36
C ALA A 134 -17.41 -2.14 38.26
N GLY A 135 -18.65 -2.10 37.75
CA GLY A 135 -19.84 -1.98 38.59
C GLY A 135 -20.79 -0.91 38.10
N SER A 136 -20.84 0.23 38.79
CA SER A 136 -21.71 1.34 38.40
C SER A 136 -21.02 2.68 38.65
N GLY A 137 -21.12 3.61 37.71
CA GLY A 137 -20.28 4.81 37.66
C GLY A 137 -19.48 4.78 36.37
N ASP A 138 -18.75 5.85 36.08
CA ASP A 138 -17.97 5.97 34.85
C ASP A 138 -16.57 5.39 35.09
N ASP A 139 -16.40 4.09 34.83
CA ASP A 139 -15.22 3.33 35.24
C ASP A 139 -14.09 3.40 34.18
N THR A 140 -12.83 3.50 34.61
CA THR A 140 -11.65 3.44 33.73
C THR A 140 -10.79 2.22 34.02
N VAL A 141 -10.68 1.32 33.04
CA VAL A 141 -9.93 0.05 33.18
C VAL A 141 -8.80 -0.04 32.16
N THR A 142 -7.59 -0.36 32.62
CA THR A 142 -6.43 -0.69 31.79
C THR A 142 -5.89 -2.08 32.15
N LEU A 143 -5.76 -2.96 31.16
CA LEU A 143 -5.28 -4.34 31.30
C LEU A 143 -4.10 -4.63 30.37
N ASP A 144 -2.89 -4.73 30.91
CA ASP A 144 -1.70 -5.05 30.11
C ASP A 144 -1.41 -6.56 30.12
N GLY A 145 -1.76 -7.25 31.21
CA GLY A 145 -1.46 -8.69 31.39
C GLY A 145 -2.53 -9.63 30.83
N GLY A 146 -3.53 -9.10 30.13
CA GLY A 146 -4.64 -9.83 29.54
C GLY A 146 -5.82 -10.06 30.49
N GLY A 147 -6.93 -10.53 29.94
CA GLY A 147 -8.20 -10.65 30.66
C GLY A 147 -8.93 -11.96 30.37
N GLY A 148 -9.61 -12.48 31.39
CA GLY A 148 -10.61 -13.52 31.17
C GLY A 148 -11.93 -12.88 30.79
N LYS A 149 -12.83 -12.75 31.77
CA LYS A 149 -14.15 -12.14 31.57
C LYS A 149 -14.20 -10.74 32.14
N ILE A 150 -14.48 -9.75 31.30
CA ILE A 150 -14.62 -8.35 31.68
C ILE A 150 -16.11 -7.95 31.63
N ARG A 151 -16.58 -7.26 32.67
CA ARG A 151 -17.87 -6.55 32.70
C ARG A 151 -17.61 -5.14 33.22
N LEU A 152 -17.99 -4.11 32.48
CA LEU A 152 -17.80 -2.74 32.92
C LEU A 152 -19.00 -2.34 33.79
N GLY A 153 -20.21 -2.28 33.24
CA GLY A 153 -21.43 -2.34 34.02
C GLY A 153 -22.43 -1.28 33.62
N SER A 154 -22.53 -0.19 34.37
CA SER A 154 -23.42 0.91 34.03
C SER A 154 -22.78 2.25 34.29
N GLY A 155 -22.88 3.17 33.36
CA GLY A 155 -22.09 4.40 33.33
C GLY A 155 -21.36 4.46 31.99
N ASP A 156 -20.68 5.56 31.73
CA ASP A 156 -19.92 5.74 30.49
C ASP A 156 -18.50 5.19 30.74
N ASP A 157 -18.28 3.91 30.42
CA ASP A 157 -17.07 3.18 30.83
C ASP A 157 -15.96 3.23 29.76
N MET A 158 -14.69 3.20 30.20
CA MET A 158 -13.52 3.09 29.33
C MET A 158 -12.72 1.81 29.61
N LEU A 159 -12.41 1.05 28.56
CA LEU A 159 -11.51 -0.10 28.61
C LEU A 159 -10.38 0.03 27.61
N LEU A 160 -9.14 -0.07 28.09
CA LEU A 160 -7.95 -0.33 27.27
C LEU A 160 -7.36 -1.70 27.62
N ALA A 161 -7.39 -2.64 26.67
CA ALA A 161 -6.74 -3.94 26.82
C ALA A 161 -5.60 -4.09 25.80
N GLN A 162 -4.36 -4.09 26.30
CA GLN A 162 -3.14 -4.24 25.49
C GLN A 162 -2.78 -5.71 25.21
N ALA A 163 -3.43 -6.65 25.92
CA ALA A 163 -3.28 -8.08 25.73
C ALA A 163 -4.65 -8.75 25.60
N HIS A 164 -4.67 -9.94 24.99
CA HIS A 164 -5.90 -10.65 24.65
C HIS A 164 -6.86 -10.80 25.84
N VAL A 165 -8.14 -10.51 25.60
CA VAL A 165 -9.23 -10.73 26.56
C VAL A 165 -10.23 -11.78 26.07
N ALA A 166 -10.71 -12.68 26.93
CA ALA A 166 -11.62 -13.73 26.45
C ALA A 166 -13.01 -13.18 26.07
N THR A 167 -13.60 -12.33 26.93
CA THR A 167 -14.90 -11.68 26.65
C THR A 167 -15.00 -10.29 27.28
N VAL A 168 -15.60 -9.34 26.58
CA VAL A 168 -15.98 -8.02 27.08
C VAL A 168 -17.50 -7.85 27.01
N ASP A 169 -18.08 -7.27 28.07
CA ASP A 169 -19.49 -6.90 28.22
C ASP A 169 -19.50 -5.50 28.83
N ALA A 170 -19.67 -4.45 28.01
CA ALA A 170 -19.50 -3.07 28.46
C ALA A 170 -20.69 -2.64 29.33
N GLY A 171 -21.92 -2.83 28.83
CA GLY A 171 -23.13 -2.82 29.65
C GLY A 171 -24.11 -1.76 29.21
N SER A 172 -24.23 -0.66 29.95
CA SER A 172 -25.15 0.43 29.60
C SER A 172 -24.55 1.79 29.92
N GLY A 173 -24.76 2.76 29.04
CA GLY A 173 -24.01 4.01 29.02
C GLY A 173 -23.24 4.08 27.70
N ASP A 174 -22.59 5.21 27.43
CA ASP A 174 -21.84 5.40 26.19
C ASP A 174 -20.40 4.91 26.42
N ASP A 175 -20.11 3.65 26.04
CA ASP A 175 -18.87 2.96 26.40
C ASP A 175 -17.76 3.11 25.32
N ASP A 176 -16.49 3.27 25.72
CA ASP A 176 -15.32 3.25 24.82
C ASP A 176 -14.39 2.06 25.12
N VAL A 177 -14.35 1.10 24.20
CA VAL A 177 -13.56 -0.12 24.32
C VAL A 177 -12.46 -0.15 23.27
N THR A 178 -11.20 -0.22 23.70
CA THR A 178 -10.03 -0.39 22.84
C THR A 178 -9.31 -1.71 23.12
N LEU A 179 -9.10 -2.50 22.06
CA LEU A 179 -8.46 -3.82 22.09
C LEU A 179 -7.27 -3.87 21.14
N GLU A 180 -6.05 -3.96 21.68
CA GLU A 180 -4.81 -3.97 20.87
C GLU A 180 -4.32 -5.39 20.51
N ALA A 181 -4.81 -6.41 21.21
CA ALA A 181 -4.44 -7.82 20.98
C ALA A 181 -5.67 -8.74 20.91
N GLY A 182 -6.83 -8.14 20.60
CA GLY A 182 -8.07 -8.84 20.30
C GLY A 182 -8.89 -9.32 21.48
N ALA A 183 -10.09 -9.79 21.16
CA ALA A 183 -10.99 -10.44 22.10
C ALA A 183 -11.81 -11.56 21.45
N GLY A 184 -12.10 -12.63 22.18
CA GLY A 184 -12.96 -13.69 21.66
C GLY A 184 -14.39 -13.22 21.34
N LEU A 185 -14.97 -12.37 22.19
CA LEU A 185 -16.34 -11.83 22.05
C LEU A 185 -16.47 -10.48 22.75
N VAL A 186 -17.05 -9.49 22.05
CA VAL A 186 -17.36 -8.16 22.59
C VAL A 186 -18.86 -7.90 22.51
N ARG A 187 -19.46 -7.38 23.58
CA ARG A 187 -20.83 -6.86 23.64
C ARG A 187 -20.77 -5.47 24.26
N LEU A 188 -21.17 -4.44 23.53
CA LEU A 188 -21.13 -3.07 24.03
C LEU A 188 -22.39 -2.79 24.86
N GLY A 189 -23.57 -3.03 24.31
CA GLY A 189 -24.80 -3.13 25.09
C GLY A 189 -25.79 -2.05 24.76
N GLY A 190 -25.93 -1.02 25.59
CA GLY A 190 -26.92 0.03 25.35
C GLY A 190 -26.40 1.41 25.66
N GLY A 191 -26.38 2.26 24.64
CA GLY A 191 -25.73 3.57 24.63
C GLY A 191 -25.19 3.81 23.22
N ASP A 192 -24.59 4.96 22.98
CA ASP A 192 -23.87 5.22 21.73
C ASP A 192 -22.41 4.77 21.91
N ASP A 193 -22.13 3.50 21.62
CA ASP A 193 -20.88 2.85 22.01
C ASP A 193 -19.78 2.95 20.94
N ARG A 194 -18.51 2.85 21.36
CA ARG A 194 -17.34 2.81 20.48
C ARG A 194 -16.46 1.58 20.75
N LEU A 195 -16.13 0.83 19.70
CA LEU A 195 -15.14 -0.25 19.74
C LEU A 195 -13.98 0.05 18.80
N THR A 196 -12.75 0.15 19.31
CA THR A 196 -11.52 0.24 18.51
C THR A 196 -10.74 -1.09 18.57
N THR A 197 -10.44 -1.68 17.42
CA THR A 197 -9.70 -2.95 17.29
C THR A 197 -8.94 -3.03 15.97
N ASP A 198 -7.89 -3.84 15.91
CA ASP A 198 -7.18 -4.21 14.67
C ASP A 198 -7.87 -5.33 13.87
N GLY A 199 -9.06 -5.76 14.29
CA GLY A 199 -9.77 -6.88 13.67
C GLY A 199 -9.38 -8.25 14.23
N SER A 200 -8.52 -8.33 15.25
CA SER A 200 -8.20 -9.59 15.95
C SER A 200 -9.29 -10.03 16.95
N ALA A 201 -10.43 -9.32 17.01
CA ALA A 201 -11.59 -9.78 17.74
C ALA A 201 -12.34 -10.89 16.96
N GLY A 202 -12.91 -11.87 17.66
CA GLY A 202 -13.70 -12.92 17.02
C GLY A 202 -15.08 -12.41 16.57
N ALA A 203 -15.84 -11.81 17.48
CA ALA A 203 -17.12 -11.19 17.15
C ALA A 203 -17.45 -10.01 18.07
N ALA A 204 -18.07 -8.97 17.51
CA ALA A 204 -18.54 -7.80 18.24
C ALA A 204 -20.03 -7.52 17.99
N PHE A 205 -20.71 -7.10 19.04
CA PHE A 205 -22.11 -6.68 19.01
C PHE A 205 -22.20 -5.28 19.62
N GLY A 206 -22.63 -4.28 18.83
CA GLY A 206 -22.87 -2.92 19.31
C GLY A 206 -24.03 -2.92 20.31
N GLY A 207 -25.26 -3.01 19.82
CA GLY A 207 -26.40 -3.31 20.67
C GLY A 207 -27.56 -2.38 20.40
N THR A 208 -27.87 -1.48 21.32
CA THR A 208 -28.89 -0.45 21.11
C THR A 208 -28.30 0.93 21.26
N GLY A 209 -28.45 1.76 20.24
CA GLY A 209 -27.95 3.13 20.22
C GLY A 209 -27.40 3.40 18.83
N THR A 210 -26.44 4.30 18.73
CA THR A 210 -25.68 4.60 17.51
C THR A 210 -24.23 4.18 17.73
N ASP A 211 -23.92 2.94 17.39
CA ASP A 211 -22.66 2.31 17.73
C ASP A 211 -21.64 2.50 16.59
N THR A 212 -20.37 2.70 16.96
CA THR A 212 -19.26 2.93 16.04
C THR A 212 -18.18 1.86 16.21
N LEU A 213 -17.92 1.11 15.15
CA LEU A 213 -16.76 0.23 15.04
C LEU A 213 -15.59 0.99 14.42
N VAL A 214 -14.40 0.87 14.98
CA VAL A 214 -13.16 1.43 14.42
C VAL A 214 -12.16 0.31 14.21
N LEU A 215 -11.85 0.06 12.94
CA LEU A 215 -10.78 -0.82 12.50
C LEU A 215 -9.52 0.01 12.28
N THR A 216 -8.43 -0.35 12.94
CA THR A 216 -7.18 0.45 12.88
C THR A 216 -6.46 0.33 11.53
N GLY A 217 -6.79 -0.69 10.73
CA GLY A 217 -6.30 -0.87 9.37
C GLY A 217 -7.03 -0.01 8.34
N HIS A 218 -6.44 0.11 7.15
CA HIS A 218 -7.10 0.73 6.00
C HIS A 218 -8.26 -0.13 5.49
N LEU A 219 -9.24 0.47 4.80
CA LEU A 219 -10.34 -0.28 4.20
C LEU A 219 -9.84 -1.37 3.24
N GLY A 220 -8.78 -1.09 2.49
CA GLY A 220 -8.13 -2.04 1.59
C GLY A 220 -7.45 -3.22 2.29
N SER A 221 -7.31 -3.22 3.62
CA SER A 221 -6.71 -4.34 4.36
C SER A 221 -7.69 -5.50 4.60
N TYR A 222 -8.97 -5.32 4.28
CA TYR A 222 -10.03 -6.29 4.58
C TYR A 222 -10.88 -6.64 3.36
N ASP A 223 -11.08 -7.95 3.16
CA ASP A 223 -12.16 -8.48 2.33
C ASP A 223 -13.46 -8.51 3.16
N ILE A 224 -14.54 -7.99 2.62
CA ILE A 224 -15.79 -7.68 3.32
C ILE A 224 -16.91 -8.55 2.76
N ALA A 225 -17.65 -9.20 3.67
CA ALA A 225 -18.90 -9.89 3.37
C ALA A 225 -20.04 -9.32 4.21
N ILE A 226 -21.21 -9.14 3.61
CA ILE A 226 -22.40 -8.63 4.30
C ILE A 226 -23.53 -9.66 4.19
N SER A 227 -24.07 -10.07 5.34
CA SER A 227 -25.20 -11.00 5.43
C SER A 227 -26.28 -10.45 6.36
N GLY A 228 -27.21 -9.69 5.78
CA GLY A 228 -28.27 -9.03 6.54
C GLY A 228 -27.73 -7.80 7.28
N HIS A 229 -27.67 -7.85 8.62
CA HIS A 229 -27.14 -6.76 9.47
C HIS A 229 -25.80 -7.16 10.13
N GLU A 230 -25.15 -8.17 9.55
CA GLU A 230 -23.88 -8.71 10.01
C GLU A 230 -22.85 -8.44 8.91
N VAL A 231 -21.72 -7.88 9.32
CA VAL A 231 -20.58 -7.59 8.44
C VAL A 231 -19.40 -8.42 8.92
N SER A 232 -18.79 -9.17 8.02
CA SER A 232 -17.56 -9.91 8.27
C SER A 232 -16.41 -9.23 7.56
N PHE A 233 -15.34 -8.99 8.29
CA PHE A 233 -14.07 -8.45 7.80
C PHE A 233 -13.04 -9.57 7.85
N THR A 234 -12.48 -9.92 6.71
CA THR A 234 -11.41 -10.92 6.61
C THR A 234 -10.11 -10.20 6.33
N GLY A 235 -9.13 -10.32 7.23
CA GLY A 235 -7.80 -9.75 7.00
C GLY A 235 -7.17 -10.33 5.74
N ARG A 236 -6.78 -9.47 4.79
CA ARG A 236 -6.32 -9.91 3.46
C ARG A 236 -5.10 -10.83 3.51
N PHE A 237 -4.20 -10.60 4.47
CA PHE A 237 -2.94 -11.33 4.60
C PHE A 237 -2.92 -12.36 5.71
N SER A 238 -3.70 -12.17 6.78
CA SER A 238 -3.81 -13.12 7.89
C SER A 238 -4.93 -14.14 7.71
N GLY A 239 -5.97 -13.79 6.94
CA GLY A 239 -7.18 -14.59 6.81
C GLY A 239 -8.06 -14.63 8.06
N GLU A 240 -7.71 -13.88 9.11
CA GLU A 240 -8.53 -13.79 10.31
C GLU A 240 -9.86 -13.12 10.01
N VAL A 241 -10.94 -13.66 10.58
CA VAL A 241 -12.31 -13.18 10.35
C VAL A 241 -12.84 -12.53 11.61
N PHE A 242 -13.17 -11.24 11.50
CA PHE A 242 -13.88 -10.47 12.50
C PHE A 242 -15.32 -10.24 12.07
N THR A 243 -16.29 -10.59 12.93
CA THR A 243 -17.71 -10.39 12.65
C THR A 243 -18.32 -9.31 13.52
N ALA A 244 -18.92 -8.30 12.91
CA ALA A 244 -19.57 -7.18 13.57
C ALA A 244 -21.09 -7.18 13.30
N LYS A 245 -21.88 -6.88 14.34
CA LYS A 245 -23.33 -6.79 14.24
C LYS A 245 -23.92 -5.69 15.11
N GLY A 246 -24.93 -5.01 14.58
CA GLY A 246 -25.63 -3.95 15.31
C GLY A 246 -24.74 -2.73 15.54
N PHE A 247 -23.94 -2.38 14.53
CA PHE A 247 -23.23 -1.12 14.43
C PHE A 247 -23.91 -0.28 13.34
N GLU A 248 -23.90 1.04 13.52
CA GLU A 248 -24.43 1.99 12.54
C GLU A 248 -23.31 2.57 11.67
N ASN A 249 -22.12 2.75 12.26
CA ASN A 249 -20.95 3.33 11.62
C ASN A 249 -19.72 2.41 11.73
N VAL A 250 -18.87 2.46 10.70
CA VAL A 250 -17.56 1.86 10.71
C VAL A 250 -16.51 2.88 10.22
N SER A 251 -15.44 3.02 10.98
CA SER A 251 -14.28 3.84 10.64
C SER A 251 -13.08 2.94 10.37
N PHE A 252 -12.32 3.29 9.35
CA PHE A 252 -11.02 2.74 8.98
C PHE A 252 -9.97 3.85 9.10
N ALA A 253 -8.70 3.52 8.92
CA ALA A 253 -7.63 4.52 8.90
C ALA A 253 -7.80 5.59 7.78
N ASP A 254 -8.46 5.23 6.68
CA ASP A 254 -8.60 6.06 5.46
C ASP A 254 -10.05 6.29 5.01
N ALA A 255 -11.05 5.80 5.75
CA ALA A 255 -12.46 5.92 5.35
C ALA A 255 -13.40 5.89 6.57
N ASP A 256 -14.44 6.71 6.53
CA ASP A 256 -15.57 6.68 7.48
C ASP A 256 -16.85 6.38 6.69
N LEU A 257 -17.55 5.30 7.06
CA LEU A 257 -18.72 4.81 6.34
C LEU A 257 -19.84 4.42 7.31
N SER A 258 -21.09 4.67 6.93
CA SER A 258 -22.22 3.98 7.55
C SER A 258 -22.29 2.53 7.07
N ILE A 259 -22.89 1.64 7.87
CA ILE A 259 -23.11 0.26 7.45
C ILE A 259 -24.04 0.16 6.24
N ASP A 260 -24.96 1.12 6.06
CA ASP A 260 -25.83 1.20 4.88
C ASP A 260 -25.03 1.56 3.61
N GLU A 261 -24.07 2.48 3.70
CA GLU A 261 -23.15 2.79 2.59
C GLU A 261 -22.27 1.58 2.25
N LEU A 262 -21.73 0.91 3.27
CA LEU A 262 -20.97 -0.32 3.07
C LEU A 262 -21.82 -1.40 2.40
N ALA A 263 -23.07 -1.58 2.84
CA ALA A 263 -24.02 -2.52 2.24
C ALA A 263 -24.40 -2.16 0.80
N ALA A 264 -24.44 -0.88 0.45
CA ALA A 264 -24.66 -0.44 -0.92
C ALA A 264 -23.48 -0.79 -1.83
N ILE A 265 -22.23 -0.69 -1.32
CA ILE A 265 -21.02 -1.04 -2.06
C ILE A 265 -20.96 -2.54 -2.35
N TYR A 266 -21.27 -3.40 -1.36
CA TYR A 266 -21.26 -4.87 -1.53
C TYR A 266 -22.64 -5.47 -1.78
N ALA A 267 -23.56 -4.69 -2.36
CA ALA A 267 -24.95 -5.11 -2.54
C ALA A 267 -25.12 -6.30 -3.49
N ASP A 268 -24.22 -6.41 -4.49
CA ASP A 268 -24.18 -7.52 -5.42
C ASP A 268 -22.96 -8.42 -5.11
N PRO A 269 -23.17 -9.59 -4.47
CA PRO A 269 -22.07 -10.48 -4.14
C PRO A 269 -21.46 -11.17 -5.37
N GLU A 270 -22.11 -11.10 -6.54
CA GLU A 270 -21.63 -11.71 -7.79
C GLU A 270 -20.74 -10.76 -8.61
N VAL A 271 -20.65 -9.48 -8.22
CA VAL A 271 -19.80 -8.48 -8.89
C VAL A 271 -18.68 -8.09 -7.92
N PRO A 272 -17.43 -8.51 -8.17
CA PRO A 272 -16.31 -8.08 -7.33
C PRO A 272 -16.20 -6.55 -7.31
N VAL A 273 -15.82 -6.00 -6.17
CA VAL A 273 -15.71 -4.54 -6.00
C VAL A 273 -14.25 -4.14 -6.10
N ILE A 274 -13.95 -3.21 -7.01
CA ILE A 274 -12.65 -2.54 -7.09
C ILE A 274 -12.69 -1.32 -6.14
N ARG A 275 -11.64 -1.19 -5.32
CA ARG A 275 -11.47 -0.08 -4.38
C ARG A 275 -10.17 0.65 -4.67
N VAL A 276 -10.14 1.94 -4.34
CA VAL A 276 -8.93 2.77 -4.34
C VAL A 276 -8.69 3.23 -2.91
N GLY A 277 -7.50 2.93 -2.37
CA GLY A 277 -7.10 3.33 -1.01
C GLY A 277 -7.08 4.86 -0.87
N GLY A 278 -7.67 5.37 0.22
CA GLY A 278 -7.73 6.80 0.49
C GLY A 278 -6.33 7.37 0.70
N GLY A 279 -5.91 8.28 -0.17
CA GLY A 279 -4.59 8.92 -0.11
C GLY A 279 -3.39 8.05 -0.51
N THR A 280 -3.55 6.73 -0.64
CA THR A 280 -2.49 5.81 -1.10
C THR A 280 -2.62 5.42 -2.58
N GLN A 281 -3.78 5.66 -3.20
CA GLN A 281 -4.10 5.27 -4.59
C GLN A 281 -4.03 3.75 -4.84
N THR A 282 -3.92 2.93 -3.80
CA THR A 282 -3.79 1.48 -3.94
C THR A 282 -5.08 0.87 -4.48
N VAL A 283 -5.01 0.24 -5.66
CA VAL A 283 -6.16 -0.47 -6.25
C VAL A 283 -6.27 -1.86 -5.65
N THR A 284 -7.47 -2.25 -5.22
CA THR A 284 -7.68 -3.58 -4.62
C THR A 284 -9.03 -4.16 -5.01
N VAL A 285 -9.14 -5.50 -4.99
CA VAL A 285 -10.39 -6.23 -5.26
C VAL A 285 -10.88 -6.90 -3.98
N ASN A 286 -12.17 -6.77 -3.70
CA ASN A 286 -12.84 -7.53 -2.65
C ASN A 286 -13.07 -8.98 -3.08
N ASP A 287 -12.41 -9.92 -2.40
CA ASP A 287 -12.62 -11.35 -2.62
C ASP A 287 -12.41 -12.11 -1.30
N THR A 288 -13.46 -12.75 -0.82
CA THR A 288 -13.45 -13.46 0.48
C THR A 288 -12.91 -14.89 0.39
N ASP A 289 -12.76 -15.45 -0.81
CA ASP A 289 -12.26 -16.80 -1.03
C ASP A 289 -11.23 -16.85 -2.19
N PRO A 290 -10.15 -16.04 -2.12
CA PRO A 290 -9.18 -15.92 -3.19
C PRO A 290 -8.35 -17.20 -3.33
N THR A 291 -7.96 -17.51 -4.57
CA THR A 291 -7.01 -18.58 -4.85
C THR A 291 -5.62 -18.28 -4.27
N VAL A 292 -4.77 -19.30 -4.21
CA VAL A 292 -3.39 -19.14 -3.73
C VAL A 292 -2.58 -18.16 -4.58
N SER A 293 -2.80 -18.12 -5.90
CA SER A 293 -2.14 -17.17 -6.80
C SER A 293 -2.56 -15.73 -6.49
N VAL A 294 -3.85 -15.48 -6.24
CA VAL A 294 -4.36 -14.16 -5.82
C VAL A 294 -3.79 -13.75 -4.47
N ILE A 295 -3.69 -14.66 -3.51
CA ILE A 295 -3.07 -14.39 -2.19
C ILE A 295 -1.62 -13.91 -2.40
N TRP A 296 -0.81 -14.65 -3.16
CA TRP A 296 0.58 -14.28 -3.38
C TRP A 296 0.77 -13.06 -4.28
N ASP A 297 -0.14 -12.81 -5.23
CA ASP A 297 -0.16 -11.58 -6.02
C ASP A 297 -0.39 -10.35 -5.13
N ARG A 298 -1.38 -10.42 -4.23
CA ARG A 298 -1.62 -9.40 -3.21
C ARG A 298 -0.38 -9.19 -2.34
N THR A 299 0.32 -10.26 -1.96
CA THR A 299 1.53 -10.20 -1.14
C THR A 299 2.67 -9.48 -1.87
N VAL A 300 2.99 -9.86 -3.12
CA VAL A 300 4.07 -9.19 -3.87
C VAL A 300 3.76 -7.72 -4.13
N GLN A 301 2.50 -7.37 -4.44
CA GLN A 301 2.08 -5.98 -4.59
C GLN A 301 2.27 -5.19 -3.29
N GLN A 302 1.87 -5.75 -2.13
CA GLN A 302 2.07 -5.11 -0.83
C GLN A 302 3.55 -4.88 -0.53
N MET A 303 4.41 -5.88 -0.79
CA MET A 303 5.85 -5.74 -0.60
C MET A 303 6.45 -4.68 -1.54
N ILE A 304 5.95 -4.54 -2.78
CA ILE A 304 6.39 -3.48 -3.69
C ILE A 304 5.97 -2.09 -3.18
N ILE A 305 4.74 -1.96 -2.68
CA ILE A 305 4.21 -0.73 -2.07
C ILE A 305 5.06 -0.30 -0.86
N GLU A 306 5.42 -1.24 0.01
CA GLU A 306 6.20 -1.01 1.24
C GLU A 306 7.70 -0.81 0.97
N ASN A 307 8.20 -1.31 -0.16
CA ASN A 307 9.61 -1.25 -0.49
C ASN A 307 10.02 0.14 -1.02
N VAL A 308 10.36 1.03 -0.08
CA VAL A 308 10.87 2.37 -0.38
C VAL A 308 12.31 2.30 -0.92
N GLY A 309 12.46 2.26 -2.24
CA GLY A 309 13.75 2.22 -2.92
C GLY A 309 13.67 2.75 -4.37
N PRO A 310 14.79 2.74 -5.14
CA PRO A 310 14.80 3.18 -6.55
C PRO A 310 14.08 2.19 -7.49
N ASN A 311 13.20 1.35 -6.96
CA ASN A 311 12.52 0.30 -7.69
C ASN A 311 11.31 0.93 -8.39
N GLY A 312 11.43 1.06 -9.71
CA GLY A 312 10.38 1.59 -10.56
C GLY A 312 9.44 0.51 -11.11
N PRO A 313 8.58 0.88 -12.07
CA PRO A 313 7.67 -0.08 -12.73
C PRO A 313 8.40 -1.24 -13.41
N THR A 314 9.63 -1.04 -13.89
CA THR A 314 10.49 -2.09 -14.46
C THR A 314 10.77 -3.20 -13.44
N VAL A 315 11.38 -2.84 -12.31
CA VAL A 315 11.72 -3.79 -11.23
C VAL A 315 10.45 -4.46 -10.66
N ALA A 316 9.36 -3.70 -10.51
CA ALA A 316 8.08 -4.25 -10.06
C ALA A 316 7.51 -5.29 -11.02
N SER A 317 7.46 -5.00 -12.33
CA SER A 317 6.97 -5.94 -13.35
C SER A 317 7.75 -7.25 -13.38
N ARG A 318 9.08 -7.20 -13.19
CA ARG A 318 9.93 -8.39 -13.08
C ARG A 318 9.62 -9.22 -11.85
N ALA A 319 9.33 -8.61 -10.71
CA ALA A 319 8.95 -9.34 -9.50
C ALA A 319 7.62 -10.10 -9.70
N TYR A 320 6.63 -9.48 -10.36
CA TYR A 320 5.39 -10.15 -10.74
C TYR A 320 5.63 -11.35 -11.67
N ALA A 321 6.44 -11.17 -12.72
CA ALA A 321 6.79 -12.26 -13.63
C ALA A 321 7.50 -13.42 -12.92
N MET A 322 8.49 -13.13 -12.08
CA MET A 322 9.27 -14.16 -11.39
C MET A 322 8.43 -14.95 -10.39
N VAL A 323 7.61 -14.28 -9.57
CA VAL A 323 6.79 -14.99 -8.57
C VAL A 323 5.76 -15.89 -9.24
N HIS A 324 5.09 -15.40 -10.29
CA HIS A 324 4.04 -16.16 -10.97
C HIS A 324 4.60 -17.24 -11.90
N THR A 325 5.80 -17.07 -12.44
CA THR A 325 6.50 -18.16 -13.15
C THR A 325 6.88 -19.28 -12.17
N ALA A 326 7.37 -18.96 -10.98
CA ALA A 326 7.67 -19.97 -9.97
C ALA A 326 6.41 -20.70 -9.46
N ILE A 327 5.32 -19.95 -9.22
CA ILE A 327 4.02 -20.51 -8.86
C ILE A 327 3.53 -21.47 -9.96
N TYR A 328 3.60 -21.04 -11.22
CA TYR A 328 3.22 -21.88 -12.36
C TYR A 328 4.08 -23.13 -12.46
N ASP A 329 5.40 -23.02 -12.33
CA ASP A 329 6.32 -24.15 -12.41
C ASP A 329 6.08 -25.18 -11.31
N ALA A 330 5.81 -24.71 -10.08
CA ALA A 330 5.41 -25.56 -8.97
C ALA A 330 4.06 -26.25 -9.23
N TRP A 331 3.11 -25.56 -9.86
CA TRP A 331 1.83 -26.12 -10.27
C TRP A 331 1.96 -27.16 -11.40
N ALA A 332 2.69 -26.82 -12.46
CA ALA A 332 2.89 -27.66 -13.66
C ALA A 332 3.55 -29.00 -13.30
N SER A 333 4.32 -29.04 -12.22
CA SER A 333 4.90 -30.26 -11.65
C SER A 333 3.85 -31.31 -11.19
N TYR A 334 2.58 -30.93 -11.07
CA TYR A 334 1.45 -31.80 -10.75
C TYR A 334 0.51 -32.05 -11.92
N ASP A 335 0.65 -31.31 -13.02
CA ASP A 335 -0.22 -31.44 -14.18
C ASP A 335 0.32 -32.50 -15.16
N ASP A 336 -0.59 -33.23 -15.82
CA ASP A 336 -0.22 -34.33 -16.73
C ASP A 336 0.22 -33.84 -18.12
N VAL A 337 -0.05 -32.57 -18.45
CA VAL A 337 0.14 -31.98 -19.79
C VAL A 337 1.10 -30.81 -19.74
N ALA A 338 0.91 -29.89 -18.80
CA ALA A 338 1.69 -28.68 -18.71
C ALA A 338 3.18 -28.98 -18.51
N VAL A 339 4.02 -28.12 -19.06
CA VAL A 339 5.48 -28.19 -18.87
C VAL A 339 5.96 -26.94 -18.15
N ARG A 340 6.93 -27.10 -17.26
CA ARG A 340 7.61 -26.00 -16.57
C ARG A 340 8.26 -25.05 -17.59
N VAL A 341 8.21 -23.75 -17.31
CA VAL A 341 8.91 -22.69 -18.03
C VAL A 341 10.40 -22.79 -17.76
N SER A 342 10.80 -22.82 -16.48
CA SER A 342 12.21 -22.81 -16.12
C SER A 342 12.88 -24.16 -16.42
N PHE A 343 14.15 -24.10 -16.81
CA PHE A 343 15.00 -25.29 -16.88
C PHE A 343 15.41 -25.72 -15.49
N ASP A 344 15.45 -27.03 -15.29
CA ASP A 344 16.09 -27.65 -14.14
C ASP A 344 17.60 -27.41 -14.22
N LEU A 345 18.11 -26.50 -13.39
CA LEU A 345 19.52 -26.16 -13.37
C LEU A 345 20.35 -27.15 -12.56
N GLU A 346 19.75 -27.83 -11.59
CA GLU A 346 20.44 -28.67 -10.61
C GLU A 346 20.37 -30.17 -10.93
N GLY A 347 19.45 -30.56 -11.81
CA GLY A 347 19.16 -31.94 -12.19
C GLY A 347 18.49 -32.74 -11.08
N ASP A 348 17.83 -32.06 -10.14
CA ASP A 348 17.25 -32.64 -8.93
C ASP A 348 15.73 -32.94 -9.05
N ASN A 349 15.12 -32.58 -10.19
CA ASN A 349 13.77 -33.03 -10.53
C ASN A 349 13.67 -34.55 -10.73
N ASP A 350 14.80 -35.22 -10.91
CA ASP A 350 14.92 -36.65 -11.22
C ASP A 350 14.26 -37.54 -10.15
N GLY A 351 12.98 -37.85 -10.38
CA GLY A 351 12.15 -38.67 -9.50
C GLY A 351 11.37 -37.90 -8.44
N LEU A 352 11.54 -36.58 -8.31
CA LEU A 352 10.78 -35.73 -7.38
C LEU A 352 9.29 -35.71 -7.74
N PHE A 353 8.97 -35.46 -9.01
CA PHE A 353 7.58 -35.42 -9.50
C PHE A 353 6.89 -36.79 -9.45
N ALA A 354 7.64 -37.89 -9.52
CA ALA A 354 7.07 -39.23 -9.39
C ALA A 354 6.54 -39.53 -7.97
N LEU A 355 6.89 -38.70 -6.98
CA LEU A 355 6.40 -38.77 -5.61
C LEU A 355 5.22 -37.82 -5.34
N ALA A 356 4.94 -36.91 -6.28
CA ALA A 356 3.87 -35.94 -6.16
C ALA A 356 2.49 -36.61 -6.26
N VAL A 357 1.54 -36.13 -5.45
CA VAL A 357 0.13 -36.50 -5.54
C VAL A 357 -0.67 -35.25 -5.85
N ALA A 358 -1.28 -35.20 -7.03
CA ALA A 358 -2.07 -34.07 -7.52
C ALA A 358 -3.38 -33.93 -6.73
N THR A 359 -3.33 -33.19 -5.62
CA THR A 359 -4.50 -32.69 -4.90
C THR A 359 -4.43 -31.17 -4.83
N GLU A 360 -5.57 -30.50 -4.73
CA GLU A 360 -5.65 -29.03 -4.56
C GLU A 360 -4.74 -28.53 -3.44
N ALA A 361 -4.79 -29.18 -2.27
CA ALA A 361 -3.99 -28.80 -1.10
C ALA A 361 -2.48 -28.95 -1.36
N ASN A 362 -2.06 -29.99 -2.10
CA ASN A 362 -0.66 -30.21 -2.40
C ASN A 362 -0.13 -29.20 -3.43
N LYS A 363 -0.92 -28.92 -4.48
CA LYS A 363 -0.61 -27.87 -5.47
C LYS A 363 -0.48 -26.51 -4.78
N ALA A 364 -1.50 -26.13 -3.99
CA ALA A 364 -1.50 -24.86 -3.26
C ALA A 364 -0.29 -24.74 -2.32
N LYS A 365 0.08 -25.82 -1.62
CA LYS A 365 1.27 -25.83 -0.77
C LYS A 365 2.55 -25.61 -1.59
N ALA A 366 2.76 -26.35 -2.67
CA ALA A 366 3.95 -26.19 -3.50
C ALA A 366 4.06 -24.77 -4.11
N MET A 367 2.96 -24.27 -4.67
CA MET A 367 2.86 -22.89 -5.17
C MET A 367 3.24 -21.87 -4.11
N SER A 368 2.81 -22.07 -2.85
CA SER A 368 3.14 -21.17 -1.75
C SER A 368 4.61 -21.20 -1.34
N TYR A 369 5.26 -22.37 -1.30
CA TYR A 369 6.71 -22.41 -1.04
C TYR A 369 7.50 -21.77 -2.19
N ALA A 370 7.03 -21.89 -3.43
CA ALA A 370 7.65 -21.22 -4.57
C ALA A 370 7.59 -19.69 -4.43
N ALA A 371 6.38 -19.16 -4.20
CA ALA A 371 6.18 -17.73 -4.01
C ALA A 371 6.96 -17.18 -2.81
N TYR A 372 6.88 -17.84 -1.66
CA TYR A 372 7.64 -17.48 -0.45
C TYR A 372 9.15 -17.40 -0.70
N THR A 373 9.69 -18.40 -1.40
CA THR A 373 11.14 -18.51 -1.67
C THR A 373 11.59 -17.42 -2.64
N VAL A 374 10.85 -17.16 -3.71
CA VAL A 374 11.14 -16.04 -4.64
C VAL A 374 11.10 -14.71 -3.90
N LEU A 375 10.02 -14.42 -3.16
CA LEU A 375 9.82 -13.12 -2.53
C LEU A 375 10.80 -12.83 -1.40
N SER A 376 11.18 -13.87 -0.64
CA SER A 376 12.22 -13.77 0.39
C SER A 376 13.59 -13.41 -0.20
N ASN A 377 13.87 -13.79 -1.44
CA ASN A 377 15.10 -13.45 -2.15
C ASN A 377 15.02 -12.07 -2.84
N LEU A 378 13.87 -11.73 -3.43
CA LEU A 378 13.71 -10.49 -4.19
C LEU A 378 13.52 -9.24 -3.31
N LEU A 379 12.79 -9.36 -2.21
CA LEU A 379 12.31 -8.23 -1.41
C LEU A 379 12.59 -8.47 0.10
N PRO A 380 13.87 -8.60 0.50
CA PRO A 380 14.25 -8.80 1.90
C PRO A 380 13.76 -7.64 2.79
N GLY A 381 13.46 -7.91 4.06
CA GLY A 381 12.92 -6.92 5.00
C GLY A 381 11.40 -6.96 5.22
N HIS A 382 10.69 -7.87 4.55
CA HIS A 382 9.24 -8.08 4.69
C HIS A 382 8.92 -9.44 5.32
N GLU A 383 9.82 -9.99 6.14
CA GLU A 383 9.71 -11.34 6.69
C GLU A 383 8.39 -11.51 7.46
N ALA A 384 7.99 -10.53 8.28
CA ALA A 384 6.76 -10.60 9.06
C ALA A 384 5.48 -10.77 8.21
N LEU A 385 5.41 -10.12 7.05
CA LEU A 385 4.28 -10.27 6.12
C LEU A 385 4.26 -11.67 5.51
N LEU A 386 5.42 -12.17 5.08
CA LEU A 386 5.56 -13.53 4.54
C LEU A 386 5.25 -14.60 5.59
N GLU A 387 5.66 -14.38 6.85
CA GLU A 387 5.34 -15.26 7.98
C GLU A 387 3.82 -15.30 8.23
N THR A 388 3.16 -14.12 8.25
CA THR A 388 1.70 -14.01 8.41
C THR A 388 0.96 -14.78 7.31
N VAL A 389 1.38 -14.62 6.05
CA VAL A 389 0.75 -15.31 4.92
C VAL A 389 0.97 -16.83 5.01
N MET A 390 2.20 -17.28 5.28
CA MET A 390 2.49 -18.71 5.37
C MET A 390 1.80 -19.38 6.56
N GLN A 391 1.88 -18.79 7.75
CA GLN A 391 1.43 -19.42 8.98
C GLN A 391 -0.06 -19.17 9.26
N ASP A 392 -0.48 -17.91 9.25
CA ASP A 392 -1.84 -17.55 9.70
C ASP A 392 -2.85 -17.77 8.58
N ARG A 393 -2.52 -17.29 7.36
CA ARG A 393 -3.44 -17.41 6.22
C ARG A 393 -3.48 -18.80 5.61
N LEU A 394 -2.33 -19.46 5.48
CA LEU A 394 -2.21 -20.74 4.76
C LEU A 394 -1.98 -21.95 5.68
N GLY A 395 -1.56 -21.76 6.93
CA GLY A 395 -1.32 -22.85 7.88
C GLY A 395 -0.07 -23.70 7.58
N TYR A 396 0.94 -23.13 6.91
CA TYR A 396 2.18 -23.79 6.51
C TYR A 396 3.36 -23.40 7.40
N GLU A 397 4.20 -24.38 7.72
CA GLU A 397 5.39 -24.20 8.55
C GLU A 397 6.58 -23.76 7.68
N LEU A 398 7.24 -22.66 8.03
CA LEU A 398 8.40 -22.14 7.26
C LEU A 398 9.59 -23.09 7.21
N THR A 399 9.65 -24.05 8.14
CA THR A 399 10.79 -24.97 8.32
C THR A 399 10.52 -26.37 7.77
N ASP A 400 9.50 -26.55 6.93
CA ASP A 400 9.18 -27.84 6.32
C ASP A 400 10.24 -28.23 5.26
N ASP A 401 11.30 -28.88 5.72
CA ASP A 401 12.42 -29.37 4.90
C ASP A 401 12.21 -30.81 4.39
N GLY A 402 11.03 -31.39 4.59
CA GLY A 402 10.80 -32.83 4.40
C GLY A 402 9.58 -33.21 3.56
N SER A 403 8.68 -32.28 3.25
CA SER A 403 7.52 -32.56 2.38
C SER A 403 7.87 -32.47 0.89
N VAL A 404 7.20 -33.30 0.08
CA VAL A 404 7.36 -33.29 -1.38
C VAL A 404 6.89 -31.97 -1.96
N GLU A 405 5.82 -31.41 -1.38
CA GLU A 405 5.23 -30.15 -1.82
C GLU A 405 6.19 -28.97 -1.61
N ALA A 406 6.82 -28.88 -0.43
CA ALA A 406 7.81 -27.84 -0.16
C ALA A 406 9.03 -27.97 -1.06
N ALA A 407 9.53 -29.20 -1.28
CA ALA A 407 10.65 -29.45 -2.17
C ALA A 407 10.37 -29.00 -3.62
N ILE A 408 9.19 -29.35 -4.18
CA ILE A 408 8.79 -28.90 -5.53
C ILE A 408 8.69 -27.37 -5.61
N GLY A 409 8.13 -26.73 -4.57
CA GLY A 409 8.01 -25.28 -4.55
C GLY A 409 9.38 -24.56 -4.49
N ILE A 410 10.28 -25.05 -3.64
CA ILE A 410 11.62 -24.49 -3.48
C ILE A 410 12.44 -24.65 -4.77
N ASP A 411 12.41 -25.85 -5.37
CA ASP A 411 13.05 -26.13 -6.66
C ASP A 411 12.56 -25.16 -7.75
N ALA A 412 11.23 -25.02 -7.90
CA ALA A 412 10.65 -24.09 -8.87
C ALA A 412 11.10 -22.63 -8.68
N ALA A 413 11.29 -22.21 -7.44
CA ALA A 413 11.82 -20.89 -7.13
C ALA A 413 13.32 -20.76 -7.41
N GLU A 414 14.12 -21.77 -7.06
CA GLU A 414 15.57 -21.78 -7.24
C GLU A 414 15.96 -21.75 -8.73
N ASP A 415 15.24 -22.48 -9.57
CA ASP A 415 15.44 -22.45 -11.02
C ASP A 415 15.24 -21.04 -11.61
N ILE A 416 14.10 -20.39 -11.33
CA ILE A 416 13.85 -19.05 -11.88
C ILE A 416 14.79 -18.00 -11.28
N LEU A 417 15.14 -18.08 -10.00
CA LEU A 417 16.11 -17.18 -9.36
C LEU A 417 17.50 -17.36 -9.98
N GLY A 418 17.89 -18.61 -10.27
CA GLY A 418 19.15 -18.96 -10.91
C GLY A 418 19.26 -18.40 -12.33
N LEU A 419 18.23 -18.60 -13.16
CA LEU A 419 18.16 -18.06 -14.51
C LEU A 419 18.22 -16.52 -14.51
N ARG A 420 17.54 -15.90 -13.56
CA ARG A 420 17.39 -14.44 -13.47
C ARG A 420 18.55 -13.73 -12.79
N ILE A 421 19.60 -14.42 -12.33
CA ILE A 421 20.69 -13.76 -11.59
C ILE A 421 21.53 -12.81 -12.48
N ASN A 422 21.66 -13.13 -13.76
CA ASN A 422 22.46 -12.40 -14.74
C ASN A 422 21.65 -12.02 -16.00
N ASP A 423 20.33 -11.87 -15.86
CA ASP A 423 19.41 -11.55 -16.97
C ASP A 423 19.47 -10.08 -17.43
N GLY A 424 20.58 -9.38 -17.23
CA GLY A 424 20.72 -7.95 -17.56
C GLY A 424 20.17 -6.96 -16.52
N ALA A 425 19.29 -7.40 -15.59
CA ALA A 425 18.63 -6.46 -14.67
C ALA A 425 19.58 -5.80 -13.64
N ASN A 426 20.74 -6.41 -13.39
CA ASN A 426 21.74 -5.98 -12.41
C ASN A 426 21.20 -5.94 -10.96
N GLN A 427 20.40 -6.93 -10.57
CA GLN A 427 19.81 -7.04 -9.22
C GLN A 427 20.85 -6.96 -8.10
N SER A 428 21.98 -7.67 -8.23
CA SER A 428 23.06 -7.66 -7.22
C SER A 428 23.78 -6.30 -7.09
N GLY A 429 23.74 -5.48 -8.15
CA GLY A 429 24.21 -4.10 -8.16
C GLY A 429 23.16 -3.08 -7.73
N GLY A 430 22.01 -3.53 -7.20
CA GLY A 430 20.89 -2.66 -6.80
C GLY A 430 20.13 -2.06 -7.98
N TYR A 431 20.05 -2.79 -9.09
CA TYR A 431 19.41 -2.37 -10.35
C TYR A 431 20.01 -1.09 -10.96
N ALA A 432 21.26 -0.78 -10.63
CA ALA A 432 21.93 0.41 -11.14
C ALA A 432 22.23 0.29 -12.64
N GLY A 433 21.97 1.37 -13.38
CA GLY A 433 22.35 1.53 -14.78
C GLY A 433 23.01 2.87 -15.05
N SER A 434 23.58 3.04 -16.25
CA SER A 434 24.17 4.30 -16.68
C SER A 434 23.60 4.72 -18.02
N PHE A 435 23.09 5.94 -18.07
CA PHE A 435 22.65 6.60 -19.29
C PHE A 435 23.28 7.99 -19.31
N THR A 436 23.81 8.39 -20.47
CA THR A 436 24.33 9.75 -20.67
C THR A 436 23.34 10.49 -21.55
N PRO A 437 22.50 11.38 -20.98
CA PRO A 437 21.51 12.09 -21.77
C PRO A 437 22.17 13.04 -22.74
N THR A 438 21.57 13.20 -23.92
CA THR A 438 22.03 14.18 -24.92
C THR A 438 22.01 15.60 -24.35
N ASN A 439 20.97 15.93 -23.58
CA ASN A 439 20.90 17.16 -22.80
C ASN A 439 21.35 16.91 -21.35
N PRO A 440 22.45 17.51 -20.88
CA PRO A 440 22.93 17.29 -19.51
C PRO A 440 22.05 17.95 -18.43
N GLY A 441 21.12 18.82 -18.80
CA GLY A 441 20.18 19.49 -17.89
C GLY A 441 19.54 20.72 -18.54
N PRO A 442 18.60 21.40 -17.85
CA PRO A 442 17.82 22.51 -18.40
C PRO A 442 18.66 23.74 -18.78
N ASP A 443 19.84 23.91 -18.19
CA ASP A 443 20.77 25.02 -18.52
C ASP A 443 21.56 24.80 -19.83
N GLN A 444 21.50 23.60 -20.42
CA GLN A 444 22.25 23.27 -21.63
C GLN A 444 21.45 22.30 -22.52
N ILE A 445 20.68 22.87 -23.44
CA ILE A 445 19.94 22.14 -24.47
C ILE A 445 20.82 21.96 -25.72
N ASN A 446 21.29 20.74 -25.95
CA ASN A 446 22.07 20.37 -27.13
C ASN A 446 21.17 19.90 -28.28
N ASP A 447 20.05 19.25 -27.97
CA ASP A 447 19.03 18.79 -28.91
C ASP A 447 17.64 18.95 -28.28
N ILE A 448 16.79 19.78 -28.88
CA ILE A 448 15.43 20.05 -28.37
C ILE A 448 14.52 18.82 -28.41
N THR A 449 14.84 17.83 -29.24
CA THR A 449 14.09 16.57 -29.30
C THR A 449 14.53 15.55 -28.27
N ALA A 450 15.66 15.80 -27.58
CA ALA A 450 16.22 14.85 -26.63
C ALA A 450 15.72 15.05 -25.19
N TRP A 451 15.73 13.99 -24.38
CA TRP A 451 15.34 14.06 -22.98
C TRP A 451 16.30 14.94 -22.19
N THR A 452 15.72 15.78 -21.33
CA THR A 452 16.44 16.67 -20.43
C THR A 452 16.08 16.28 -19.00
N PRO A 453 17.07 15.86 -18.18
CA PRO A 453 16.84 15.61 -16.77
C PRO A 453 16.48 16.90 -16.04
N GLU A 454 15.33 16.91 -15.36
CA GLU A 454 14.86 18.06 -14.57
C GLU A 454 15.24 17.91 -13.09
N SER A 455 15.13 18.99 -12.32
CA SER A 455 15.19 18.92 -10.85
C SER A 455 13.84 18.52 -10.27
N VAL A 456 13.86 18.06 -9.00
CA VAL A 456 12.64 17.68 -8.26
C VAL A 456 12.57 18.49 -6.95
N PRO A 457 11.61 19.42 -6.79
CA PRO A 457 10.63 19.85 -7.80
C PRO A 457 11.28 20.61 -8.98
N ILE A 458 10.52 20.81 -10.05
CA ILE A 458 10.89 21.73 -11.13
C ILE A 458 11.00 23.16 -10.58
N ASP A 459 11.92 23.95 -11.12
CA ASP A 459 12.21 25.34 -10.68
C ASP A 459 12.49 25.49 -9.18
N PRO A 460 13.48 24.77 -8.62
CA PRO A 460 13.70 24.66 -7.19
C PRO A 460 14.29 25.95 -6.60
N GLU A 461 14.03 26.16 -5.31
CA GLU A 461 14.78 27.15 -4.54
C GLU A 461 16.23 26.67 -4.32
N GLY A 462 17.14 27.09 -5.20
CA GLY A 462 18.57 26.76 -5.12
C GLY A 462 18.97 25.63 -6.08
N VAL A 463 20.15 25.04 -5.85
CA VAL A 463 20.69 23.98 -6.73
C VAL A 463 20.36 22.62 -6.13
N LEU A 464 19.42 21.90 -6.75
CA LEU A 464 19.08 20.53 -6.40
C LEU A 464 19.69 19.53 -7.40
N PRO A 465 19.83 18.24 -7.02
CA PRO A 465 20.19 17.19 -7.95
C PRO A 465 19.18 17.09 -9.10
N LEU A 466 19.68 16.83 -10.30
CA LEU A 466 18.85 16.49 -11.44
C LEU A 466 18.44 15.02 -11.37
N GLN A 467 17.33 14.70 -12.04
CA GLN A 467 16.89 13.34 -12.30
C GLN A 467 18.02 12.50 -12.91
N SER A 468 17.98 11.20 -12.62
CA SER A 468 18.82 10.19 -13.27
C SER A 468 17.90 9.20 -13.97
N PHE A 469 18.28 8.76 -15.17
CA PHE A 469 17.45 7.84 -15.94
C PHE A 469 17.22 6.56 -15.11
N LEU A 470 15.96 6.21 -14.89
CA LEU A 470 15.57 5.04 -14.11
C LEU A 470 15.80 3.75 -14.92
N THR A 471 16.62 2.86 -14.37
CA THR A 471 16.93 1.52 -14.94
C THR A 471 17.20 1.52 -16.46
N PRO A 472 18.15 2.31 -17.00
CA PRO A 472 18.38 2.38 -18.44
C PRO A 472 18.87 1.06 -19.05
N GLN A 473 19.51 0.20 -18.25
CA GLN A 473 19.96 -1.13 -18.66
C GLN A 473 18.81 -2.12 -18.92
N TRP A 474 17.56 -1.71 -18.74
CA TRP A 474 16.41 -2.61 -18.86
C TRP A 474 16.21 -3.12 -20.29
N GLU A 475 16.80 -2.46 -21.30
CA GLU A 475 16.84 -2.98 -22.66
C GLU A 475 17.73 -4.23 -22.82
N ASP A 476 18.72 -4.40 -21.94
CA ASP A 476 19.61 -5.57 -21.91
C ASP A 476 18.95 -6.74 -21.16
N VAL A 477 17.73 -6.55 -20.64
CA VAL A 477 17.04 -7.58 -19.87
C VAL A 477 16.43 -8.63 -20.78
N GLU A 478 16.66 -9.89 -20.45
CA GLU A 478 16.10 -11.01 -21.20
C GLU A 478 14.60 -11.15 -20.93
N GLY A 479 13.79 -11.20 -22.00
CA GLY A 479 12.33 -11.30 -21.91
C GLY A 479 11.80 -12.71 -21.65
N PHE A 480 10.49 -12.86 -21.72
CA PHE A 480 9.80 -14.14 -21.72
C PHE A 480 9.43 -14.58 -23.14
N ALA A 481 8.76 -13.72 -23.90
CA ALA A 481 8.29 -13.96 -25.27
C ALA A 481 8.92 -13.01 -26.29
N LEU A 482 9.81 -12.11 -25.86
CA LEU A 482 10.61 -11.30 -26.79
C LEU A 482 11.58 -12.20 -27.55
N LEU A 483 11.59 -12.05 -28.88
CA LEU A 483 12.44 -12.86 -29.75
C LEU A 483 13.92 -12.52 -29.54
N GLU A 484 14.79 -13.48 -29.78
CA GLU A 484 16.24 -13.26 -29.85
C GLU A 484 16.73 -13.22 -31.31
N ASP A 485 17.77 -12.43 -31.54
CA ASP A 485 18.50 -12.41 -32.79
C ASP A 485 19.54 -13.55 -32.87
N ALA A 486 20.29 -13.63 -33.97
CA ALA A 486 21.29 -14.69 -34.15
C ALA A 486 22.53 -14.57 -33.22
N ALA A 487 22.68 -13.46 -32.49
CA ALA A 487 23.71 -13.25 -31.49
C ALA A 487 23.25 -13.62 -30.06
N GLY A 488 21.95 -13.90 -29.87
CA GLY A 488 21.34 -14.13 -28.56
C GLY A 488 20.99 -12.83 -27.84
N ASP A 489 20.93 -11.70 -28.56
CA ASP A 489 20.44 -10.43 -28.03
C ASP A 489 18.94 -10.30 -28.36
N THR A 490 18.17 -9.59 -27.53
CA THR A 490 16.74 -9.36 -27.79
C THR A 490 16.51 -8.63 -29.13
N ASP A 491 15.72 -9.22 -30.03
CA ASP A 491 15.31 -8.64 -31.31
C ASP A 491 14.06 -7.77 -31.15
N PHE A 492 14.30 -6.47 -31.01
CA PHE A 492 13.23 -5.47 -30.93
C PHE A 492 12.63 -5.08 -32.29
N SER A 493 13.03 -5.67 -33.41
CA SER A 493 12.54 -5.22 -34.73
C SER A 493 11.03 -5.35 -34.94
N ALA A 494 10.39 -6.27 -34.20
CA ALA A 494 8.94 -6.45 -34.21
C ALA A 494 8.19 -5.52 -33.24
N THR A 495 8.85 -5.04 -32.19
CA THR A 495 8.23 -4.29 -31.08
C THR A 495 8.63 -2.81 -31.06
N LEU A 496 9.75 -2.43 -31.68
CA LEU A 496 10.23 -1.06 -31.77
C LEU A 496 9.28 -0.21 -32.63
N PRO A 497 8.61 0.80 -32.05
CA PRO A 497 7.67 1.63 -32.80
C PRO A 497 8.37 2.51 -33.84
N PRO A 498 7.63 3.16 -34.76
CA PRO A 498 8.22 4.18 -35.63
C PRO A 498 8.87 5.32 -34.83
N PRO A 499 9.92 5.98 -35.36
CA PRO A 499 10.55 7.11 -34.69
C PRO A 499 9.55 8.25 -34.38
N PRO A 500 9.70 8.93 -33.22
CA PRO A 500 8.88 10.07 -32.88
C PRO A 500 9.16 11.27 -33.80
N LYS A 501 8.33 12.31 -33.71
CA LYS A 501 8.42 13.48 -34.59
C LYS A 501 9.69 14.27 -34.33
N ASP A 502 10.53 14.45 -35.35
CA ASP A 502 11.74 15.29 -35.26
C ASP A 502 11.40 16.79 -35.30
N PHE A 503 12.29 17.66 -34.79
CA PHE A 503 12.15 19.12 -34.82
C PHE A 503 12.31 19.71 -36.22
N PHE A 504 13.16 19.12 -37.07
CA PHE A 504 13.32 19.54 -38.47
C PHE A 504 12.47 18.67 -39.40
N THR A 505 12.06 19.23 -40.54
CA THR A 505 11.42 18.44 -41.60
C THR A 505 12.45 17.53 -42.29
N ASP A 506 12.00 16.45 -42.95
CA ASP A 506 12.89 15.56 -43.72
C ASP A 506 13.78 16.31 -44.72
N ALA A 507 13.26 17.38 -45.32
CA ALA A 507 14.00 18.20 -46.29
C ALA A 507 15.16 18.99 -45.65
N PHE A 508 15.11 19.18 -44.33
CA PHE A 508 16.04 19.97 -43.53
C PHE A 508 16.64 19.17 -42.36
N ALA A 509 16.53 17.84 -42.34
CA ALA A 509 16.93 16.99 -41.21
C ALA A 509 18.40 17.15 -40.75
N GLY A 510 19.30 17.61 -41.63
CA GLY A 510 20.69 17.89 -41.25
C GLY A 510 20.94 19.29 -40.65
N SER A 511 19.88 20.08 -40.43
CA SER A 511 20.00 21.44 -39.90
C SER A 511 20.37 21.39 -38.41
N GLN A 512 20.91 22.48 -37.88
CA GLN A 512 21.34 22.55 -36.47
C GLN A 512 20.70 23.74 -35.78
N LEU A 513 20.04 23.49 -34.65
CA LEU A 513 19.55 24.52 -33.75
C LEU A 513 20.67 24.90 -32.77
N ASP A 514 21.05 26.18 -32.75
CA ASP A 514 21.78 26.77 -31.64
C ASP A 514 20.74 27.40 -30.72
N PHE A 515 20.37 26.68 -29.65
CA PHE A 515 19.31 27.06 -28.74
C PHE A 515 19.61 28.39 -28.05
N GLY A 516 20.81 28.53 -27.47
CA GLY A 516 21.23 29.74 -26.75
C GLY A 516 21.42 30.96 -27.65
N ALA A 517 21.79 30.78 -28.92
CA ALA A 517 21.82 31.87 -29.90
C ALA A 517 20.47 32.13 -30.58
N GLN A 518 19.50 31.23 -30.40
CA GLN A 518 18.20 31.22 -31.08
C GLN A 518 18.34 31.31 -32.62
N THR A 519 19.24 30.50 -33.18
CA THR A 519 19.49 30.45 -34.64
C THR A 519 19.49 29.03 -35.18
N ILE A 520 19.20 28.88 -36.47
CA ILE A 520 19.26 27.61 -37.21
C ILE A 520 20.32 27.72 -38.30
N THR A 521 21.23 26.75 -38.36
CA THR A 521 22.10 26.52 -39.51
C THR A 521 21.42 25.57 -40.49
N LEU A 522 21.12 26.04 -41.70
CA LEU A 522 20.35 25.27 -42.68
C LEU A 522 21.18 24.14 -43.32
N SER A 523 20.60 22.95 -43.49
CA SER A 523 21.21 21.86 -44.27
C SER A 523 20.91 21.90 -45.77
N ALA A 524 19.86 22.64 -46.18
CA ALA A 524 19.42 22.77 -47.56
C ALA A 524 19.12 24.24 -47.90
N ALA A 525 18.98 24.55 -49.19
CA ALA A 525 18.58 25.89 -49.63
C ALA A 525 17.11 26.16 -49.28
N LEU A 526 16.81 27.38 -48.85
CA LEU A 526 15.48 27.85 -48.46
C LEU A 526 15.15 29.14 -49.21
N SER A 527 13.91 29.29 -49.68
CA SER A 527 13.40 30.58 -50.16
C SER A 527 12.25 31.00 -49.25
N LEU A 528 12.45 32.09 -48.50
CA LEU A 528 11.49 32.60 -47.52
C LEU A 528 11.29 34.10 -47.75
N ASP A 529 10.05 34.53 -47.94
CA ASP A 529 9.67 35.93 -48.19
C ASP A 529 10.46 36.63 -49.30
N GLY A 530 10.84 35.87 -50.34
CA GLY A 530 11.61 36.38 -51.48
C GLY A 530 13.10 36.58 -51.21
N THR A 531 13.60 36.05 -50.08
CA THR A 531 15.03 35.94 -49.78
C THR A 531 15.46 34.48 -49.96
N ASP A 532 16.52 34.26 -50.74
CA ASP A 532 17.11 32.94 -50.93
C ASP A 532 18.29 32.73 -49.99
N TYR A 533 18.23 31.65 -49.22
CA TYR A 533 19.27 31.16 -48.33
C TYR A 533 19.87 29.88 -48.88
N MET A 534 21.16 29.69 -48.63
CA MET A 534 21.93 28.52 -49.04
C MET A 534 22.11 27.57 -47.87
N ALA A 535 22.42 26.30 -48.17
CA ALA A 535 22.88 25.38 -47.14
C ALA A 535 24.13 25.92 -46.44
N GLY A 536 24.15 25.87 -45.12
CA GLY A 536 25.17 26.43 -44.23
C GLY A 536 24.90 27.86 -43.78
N ASP A 537 23.88 28.54 -44.33
CA ASP A 537 23.48 29.86 -43.81
C ASP A 537 22.87 29.73 -42.41
N VAL A 538 23.18 30.70 -41.55
CA VAL A 538 22.66 30.81 -40.19
C VAL A 538 21.56 31.87 -40.18
N ILE A 539 20.35 31.46 -39.78
CA ILE A 539 19.16 32.32 -39.76
C ILE A 539 18.53 32.34 -38.36
N PRO A 540 17.86 33.43 -37.95
CA PRO A 540 17.15 33.45 -36.67
C PRO A 540 15.98 32.44 -36.68
N VAL A 541 15.70 31.85 -35.52
CA VAL A 541 14.47 31.08 -35.30
C VAL A 541 13.26 32.01 -35.43
N SER A 542 12.23 31.58 -36.17
CA SER A 542 10.97 32.31 -36.27
C SER A 542 9.81 31.38 -36.64
N LYS A 543 8.58 31.81 -36.33
CA LYS A 543 7.35 31.09 -36.70
C LYS A 543 7.19 30.87 -38.22
N ASP A 544 7.79 31.74 -39.05
CA ASP A 544 7.72 31.63 -40.51
C ASP A 544 8.46 30.39 -41.06
N LEU A 545 9.33 29.77 -40.24
CA LEU A 545 10.04 28.54 -40.58
C LEU A 545 9.22 27.27 -40.35
N ILE A 546 8.10 27.36 -39.62
CA ILE A 546 7.24 26.22 -39.29
C ILE A 546 6.55 25.70 -40.56
N GLY A 547 6.56 24.37 -40.72
CA GLY A 547 6.01 23.67 -41.89
C GLY A 547 6.94 23.65 -43.10
N THR A 548 8.08 24.35 -43.06
CA THR A 548 9.10 24.31 -44.12
C THR A 548 10.42 23.75 -43.61
N VAL A 549 11.06 24.44 -42.67
CA VAL A 549 12.30 24.01 -42.02
C VAL A 549 12.00 23.29 -40.71
N ILE A 550 11.17 23.90 -39.86
CA ILE A 550 10.73 23.34 -38.58
C ILE A 550 9.51 22.46 -38.83
N ASN A 551 9.51 21.28 -38.24
CA ASN A 551 8.45 20.30 -38.39
C ASN A 551 7.18 20.78 -37.67
N GLN A 552 6.13 21.04 -38.44
CA GLN A 552 4.82 21.42 -37.90
C GLN A 552 4.30 20.37 -36.90
N GLY A 553 4.55 19.08 -37.14
CA GLY A 553 4.10 18.02 -36.26
C GLY A 553 4.71 18.07 -34.86
N PHE A 554 5.96 18.51 -34.72
CA PHE A 554 6.61 18.71 -33.41
C PHE A 554 5.97 19.86 -32.63
N ILE A 555 5.56 20.92 -33.34
CA ILE A 555 4.82 22.04 -32.74
C ILE A 555 3.41 21.61 -32.34
N ASP A 556 2.71 20.91 -33.23
CA ASP A 556 1.31 20.51 -33.03
C ASP A 556 1.14 19.59 -31.81
N GLN A 557 2.07 18.64 -31.59
CA GLN A 557 1.99 17.75 -30.42
C GLN A 557 2.23 18.48 -29.10
N ALA A 558 3.11 19.48 -29.06
CA ALA A 558 3.32 20.31 -27.88
C ALA A 558 2.09 21.17 -27.60
N MET A 559 1.52 21.80 -28.63
CA MET A 559 0.29 22.57 -28.51
C MET A 559 -0.91 21.73 -28.11
N GLN A 560 -0.98 20.46 -28.53
CA GLN A 560 -2.04 19.55 -28.07
C GLN A 560 -2.01 19.35 -26.55
N VAL A 561 -0.83 19.20 -25.95
CA VAL A 561 -0.68 19.07 -24.49
C VAL A 561 -1.05 20.39 -23.78
N VAL A 562 -0.66 21.53 -24.35
CA VAL A 562 -1.06 22.86 -23.85
C VAL A 562 -2.58 23.01 -23.87
N ASP A 563 -3.24 22.67 -24.98
CA ASP A 563 -4.69 22.77 -25.13
C ASP A 563 -5.44 21.85 -24.14
N ILE A 564 -4.91 20.65 -23.90
CA ILE A 564 -5.44 19.73 -22.88
C ILE A 564 -5.30 20.33 -21.49
N SER A 565 -4.11 20.81 -21.13
CA SER A 565 -3.84 21.46 -19.83
C SER A 565 -4.78 22.66 -19.58
N ALA A 566 -5.02 23.48 -20.60
CA ALA A 566 -5.93 24.62 -20.53
C ALA A 566 -7.39 24.23 -20.29
N ALA A 567 -7.78 23.00 -20.68
CA ALA A 567 -9.16 22.52 -20.68
C ALA A 567 -9.42 21.38 -19.67
N LEU A 568 -8.49 21.13 -18.73
CA LEU A 568 -8.63 20.06 -17.73
C LEU A 568 -9.94 20.18 -16.94
N THR A 569 -10.75 19.14 -17.02
CA THR A 569 -11.94 18.94 -16.20
C THR A 569 -11.62 18.20 -14.91
N ASP A 570 -12.50 18.27 -13.90
CA ASP A 570 -12.33 17.52 -12.65
C ASP A 570 -12.19 16.01 -12.90
N GLU A 571 -13.00 15.45 -13.81
CA GLU A 571 -12.90 14.05 -14.21
C GLU A 571 -11.54 13.71 -14.82
N GLN A 572 -11.01 14.56 -15.72
CA GLN A 572 -9.67 14.35 -16.31
C GLN A 572 -8.54 14.48 -15.29
N LYS A 573 -8.70 15.33 -14.27
CA LYS A 573 -7.76 15.43 -13.14
C LYS A 573 -7.77 14.15 -12.31
N ILE A 574 -8.96 13.62 -12.01
CA ILE A 574 -9.12 12.32 -11.33
C ILE A 574 -8.46 11.22 -12.16
N ILE A 575 -8.72 11.15 -13.47
CA ILE A 575 -8.11 10.16 -14.37
C ILE A 575 -6.57 10.28 -14.36
N ALA A 576 -6.03 11.51 -14.42
CA ALA A 576 -4.58 11.75 -14.40
C ALA A 576 -3.91 11.26 -13.11
N GLU A 577 -4.59 11.42 -11.97
CA GLU A 577 -4.11 10.97 -10.67
C GLU A 577 -4.31 9.46 -10.48
N PHE A 578 -5.49 8.93 -10.76
CA PHE A 578 -5.82 7.51 -10.58
C PHE A 578 -4.84 6.61 -11.34
N TRP A 579 -4.52 6.97 -12.58
CA TRP A 579 -3.57 6.22 -13.40
C TRP A 579 -2.13 6.72 -13.30
N GLU A 580 -1.76 7.52 -12.28
CA GLU A 580 -0.36 7.92 -12.06
C GLU A 580 0.50 6.76 -11.55
N ASP A 581 -0.05 5.94 -10.64
CA ASP A 581 0.59 4.76 -10.06
C ASP A 581 2.10 4.96 -9.78
N ALA A 582 2.48 6.08 -9.14
CA ALA A 582 3.89 6.35 -8.85
C ALA A 582 4.39 5.57 -7.62
N GLY A 583 5.57 5.94 -7.09
CA GLY A 583 6.14 5.28 -5.91
C GLY A 583 5.17 5.23 -4.74
N GLN A 584 5.24 4.15 -3.95
CA GLN A 584 4.27 3.78 -2.90
C GLN A 584 2.91 3.30 -3.42
N THR A 585 2.85 2.90 -4.69
CA THR A 585 1.75 2.11 -5.27
C THR A 585 2.30 0.78 -5.81
N ALA A 586 1.43 -0.06 -6.40
CA ALA A 586 1.84 -1.28 -7.08
C ALA A 586 2.45 -1.04 -8.47
N PHE A 587 2.58 0.24 -8.87
CA PHE A 587 2.93 0.71 -10.21
C PHE A 587 1.91 0.28 -11.29
N PRO A 588 1.94 0.86 -12.50
CA PRO A 588 1.03 0.49 -13.58
C PRO A 588 0.90 -1.01 -13.86
N PRO A 589 1.99 -1.82 -13.88
CA PRO A 589 1.84 -3.26 -14.04
C PRO A 589 0.97 -3.89 -12.92
N GLY A 590 1.10 -3.44 -11.67
CA GLY A 590 0.34 -3.99 -10.53
C GLY A 590 -1.16 -3.71 -10.60
N THR A 591 -1.58 -2.59 -11.19
CA THR A 591 -3.02 -2.31 -11.40
C THR A 591 -3.66 -3.34 -12.34
N PHE A 592 -2.94 -3.78 -13.39
CA PHE A 592 -3.43 -4.84 -14.28
C PHE A 592 -3.32 -6.24 -13.67
N MET A 593 -2.33 -6.50 -12.80
CA MET A 593 -2.34 -7.69 -11.94
C MET A 593 -3.60 -7.73 -11.07
N THR A 594 -4.00 -6.58 -10.50
CA THR A 594 -5.23 -6.44 -9.72
C THR A 594 -6.49 -6.65 -10.55
N PHE A 595 -6.51 -6.25 -11.82
CA PHE A 595 -7.62 -6.61 -12.72
C PHE A 595 -7.67 -8.11 -13.04
N ALA A 596 -6.54 -8.80 -13.02
CA ALA A 596 -6.53 -10.27 -13.06
C ALA A 596 -7.15 -10.87 -11.78
N GLN A 597 -6.88 -10.31 -10.60
CA GLN A 597 -7.58 -10.70 -9.36
C GLN A 597 -9.10 -10.47 -9.47
N PHE A 598 -9.52 -9.37 -10.09
CA PHE A 598 -10.94 -9.10 -10.36
C PHE A 598 -11.56 -10.19 -11.24
N VAL A 599 -10.89 -10.60 -12.31
CA VAL A 599 -11.36 -11.67 -13.19
C VAL A 599 -11.46 -13.00 -12.44
N SER A 600 -10.45 -13.34 -11.63
CA SER A 600 -10.48 -14.53 -10.78
C SER A 600 -11.72 -14.58 -9.90
N ALA A 601 -12.00 -13.48 -9.17
CA ALA A 601 -13.17 -13.38 -8.30
C ALA A 601 -14.51 -13.39 -9.08
N ARG A 602 -14.57 -12.68 -10.22
CA ARG A 602 -15.78 -12.56 -11.05
C ARG A 602 -16.18 -13.90 -11.65
N ASP A 603 -15.19 -14.64 -12.15
CA ASP A 603 -15.42 -15.86 -12.92
C ASP A 603 -15.34 -17.13 -12.05
N GLY A 604 -14.97 -16.97 -10.76
CA GLY A 604 -14.89 -18.06 -9.80
C GLY A 604 -13.79 -19.05 -10.14
N HIS A 605 -12.61 -18.54 -10.49
CA HIS A 605 -11.48 -19.34 -10.95
C HIS A 605 -11.01 -20.35 -9.89
N THR A 606 -10.53 -21.49 -10.40
CA THR A 606 -9.76 -22.45 -9.64
C THR A 606 -8.29 -22.03 -9.54
N LEU A 607 -7.53 -22.66 -8.64
CA LEU A 607 -6.09 -22.40 -8.53
C LEU A 607 -5.32 -22.73 -9.82
N ASP A 608 -5.83 -23.67 -10.64
CA ASP A 608 -5.21 -24.08 -11.91
C ASP A 608 -5.39 -22.99 -12.98
N GLU A 609 -6.60 -22.44 -13.08
CA GLU A 609 -6.91 -21.34 -14.00
C GLU A 609 -6.11 -20.08 -13.65
N ASP A 610 -5.97 -19.78 -12.35
CA ASP A 610 -5.18 -18.63 -11.93
C ASP A 610 -3.67 -18.84 -12.08
N ALA A 611 -3.13 -20.05 -11.88
CA ALA A 611 -1.74 -20.34 -12.21
C ALA A 611 -1.43 -20.03 -13.69
N ALA A 612 -2.36 -20.39 -14.58
CA ALA A 612 -2.28 -20.11 -16.01
C ALA A 612 -2.41 -18.61 -16.34
N MET A 613 -3.40 -17.93 -15.78
CA MET A 613 -3.67 -16.51 -16.05
C MET A 613 -2.51 -15.64 -15.57
N PHE A 614 -2.05 -15.86 -14.34
CA PHE A 614 -1.00 -15.04 -13.75
C PHE A 614 0.38 -15.31 -14.35
N LEU A 615 0.65 -16.51 -14.88
CA LEU A 615 1.84 -16.75 -15.71
C LEU A 615 1.86 -15.82 -16.92
N ALA A 616 0.77 -15.80 -17.70
CA ALA A 616 0.67 -14.97 -18.90
C ALA A 616 0.70 -13.48 -18.55
N MET A 617 -0.07 -13.07 -17.53
CA MET A 617 -0.18 -11.68 -17.11
C MET A 617 1.16 -11.12 -16.61
N GLY A 618 1.81 -11.80 -15.66
CA GLY A 618 3.07 -11.35 -15.07
C GLY A 618 4.17 -11.19 -16.12
N ASN A 619 4.31 -12.17 -17.03
CA ASN A 619 5.30 -12.11 -18.09
C ASN A 619 4.96 -11.07 -19.19
N ALA A 620 3.68 -10.87 -19.52
CA ALA A 620 3.26 -9.85 -20.49
C ALA A 620 3.60 -8.43 -20.02
N VAL A 621 3.31 -8.10 -18.76
CA VAL A 621 3.65 -6.77 -18.23
C VAL A 621 5.16 -6.60 -18.07
N PHE A 622 5.91 -7.66 -17.79
CA PHE A 622 7.36 -7.62 -17.74
C PHE A 622 8.00 -7.35 -19.10
N ASP A 623 7.61 -8.09 -20.14
CA ASP A 623 8.12 -7.89 -21.49
C ASP A 623 7.74 -6.52 -22.06
N ALA A 624 6.55 -6.01 -21.72
CA ALA A 624 6.14 -4.66 -22.08
C ALA A 624 7.08 -3.60 -21.48
N GLY A 625 7.57 -3.84 -20.26
CA GLY A 625 8.58 -3.02 -19.61
C GLY A 625 9.90 -3.00 -20.39
N ILE A 626 10.40 -4.16 -20.82
CA ILE A 626 11.64 -4.31 -21.59
C ILE A 626 11.51 -3.57 -22.93
N ALA A 627 10.49 -3.89 -23.73
CA ALA A 627 10.29 -3.28 -25.05
C ALA A 627 10.07 -1.76 -24.97
N THR A 628 9.35 -1.27 -23.95
CA THR A 628 9.18 0.17 -23.73
C THR A 628 10.50 0.85 -23.35
N TRP A 629 11.27 0.26 -22.43
CA TRP A 629 12.55 0.85 -22.01
C TRP A 629 13.58 0.86 -23.13
N HIS A 630 13.59 -0.14 -24.00
CA HIS A 630 14.41 -0.11 -25.22
C HIS A 630 14.05 1.07 -26.12
N ALA A 631 12.76 1.29 -26.43
CA ALA A 631 12.34 2.45 -27.21
C ALA A 631 12.74 3.78 -26.55
N LYS A 632 12.64 3.86 -25.21
CA LYS A 632 13.04 5.03 -24.44
C LYS A 632 14.53 5.36 -24.56
N VAL A 633 15.38 4.34 -24.51
CA VAL A 633 16.83 4.52 -24.63
C VAL A 633 17.22 4.81 -26.08
N GLU A 634 16.66 4.07 -27.04
CA GLU A 634 16.93 4.24 -28.48
C GLU A 634 16.57 5.65 -28.98
N TYR A 635 15.42 6.18 -28.56
CA TYR A 635 14.94 7.47 -29.05
C TYR A 635 15.34 8.67 -28.21
N ASP A 636 15.77 8.49 -26.95
CA ASP A 636 16.15 9.56 -26.01
C ASP A 636 15.19 10.76 -26.07
N TYR A 637 13.87 10.56 -26.16
CA TYR A 637 12.96 11.63 -26.60
C TYR A 637 12.49 12.59 -25.49
N ALA A 638 12.31 13.87 -25.84
CA ALA A 638 11.94 14.96 -24.95
C ALA A 638 10.56 14.81 -24.31
N ARG A 639 10.44 15.20 -23.04
CA ARG A 639 9.16 15.27 -22.32
C ARG A 639 8.38 16.54 -22.69
N PRO A 640 7.03 16.54 -22.63
CA PRO A 640 6.23 17.71 -22.99
C PRO A 640 6.57 18.95 -22.18
N VAL A 641 6.80 18.82 -20.87
CA VAL A 641 7.16 19.95 -20.00
C VAL A 641 8.38 20.71 -20.53
N ARG A 642 9.44 20.00 -20.93
CA ARG A 642 10.65 20.62 -21.48
C ARG A 642 10.41 21.17 -22.88
N ALA A 643 9.80 20.39 -23.76
CA ALA A 643 9.53 20.80 -25.13
C ALA A 643 8.67 22.07 -25.21
N ILE A 644 7.62 22.17 -24.38
CA ILE A 644 6.75 23.36 -24.31
C ILE A 644 7.55 24.58 -23.84
N ARG A 645 8.34 24.43 -22.78
CA ARG A 645 9.17 25.52 -22.24
C ARG A 645 10.20 25.99 -23.29
N ASP A 646 10.89 25.07 -23.94
CA ASP A 646 11.87 25.34 -25.00
C ASP A 646 11.24 26.06 -26.21
N LEU A 647 10.10 25.57 -26.69
CA LEU A 647 9.39 26.20 -27.80
C LEU A 647 8.87 27.59 -27.45
N GLY A 648 8.52 27.82 -26.17
CA GLY A 648 8.15 29.11 -25.61
C GLY A 648 9.29 30.11 -25.66
N GLU A 649 10.46 29.72 -25.15
CA GLU A 649 11.68 30.54 -25.14
C GLU A 649 12.11 30.94 -26.56
N LEU A 650 11.97 30.01 -27.51
CA LEU A 650 12.25 30.24 -28.93
C LEU A 650 11.17 31.09 -29.65
N GLY A 651 10.05 31.40 -28.99
CA GLY A 651 8.93 32.14 -29.58
C GLY A 651 8.20 31.38 -30.69
N LEU A 652 8.30 30.05 -30.70
CA LEU A 652 7.65 29.19 -31.68
C LEU A 652 6.20 28.88 -31.29
N ILE A 653 5.88 28.92 -30.00
CA ILE A 653 4.52 28.82 -29.46
C ILE A 653 4.16 30.05 -28.61
N GLY A 654 2.86 30.22 -28.33
CA GLY A 654 2.36 31.34 -27.53
C GLY A 654 2.41 32.70 -28.25
N GLU A 655 1.93 33.73 -27.57
CA GLU A 655 1.92 35.11 -28.06
C GLU A 655 2.62 36.03 -27.05
N TRP A 656 3.21 37.13 -27.50
CA TRP A 656 3.89 38.04 -26.55
C TRP A 656 2.88 38.66 -25.58
N GLY A 657 3.10 38.47 -24.28
CA GLY A 657 2.19 38.90 -23.21
C GLY A 657 2.86 38.94 -21.84
N THR A 658 2.04 38.85 -20.79
CA THR A 658 2.48 38.86 -19.38
C THR A 658 1.91 37.65 -18.65
N ASP A 659 2.74 36.95 -17.90
CA ASP A 659 2.34 35.85 -17.01
C ASP A 659 1.41 36.36 -15.90
N GLU A 660 0.22 35.77 -15.76
CA GLU A 660 -0.73 36.15 -14.70
C GLU A 660 -0.29 35.70 -13.30
N VAL A 661 0.59 34.72 -13.20
CA VAL A 661 1.08 34.13 -11.94
C VAL A 661 2.38 34.82 -11.50
N THR A 662 3.37 34.94 -12.40
CA THR A 662 4.70 35.50 -12.07
C THR A 662 4.82 36.99 -12.36
N GLY A 663 4.03 37.53 -13.30
CA GLY A 663 4.12 38.91 -13.77
C GLY A 663 5.23 39.17 -14.79
N GLU A 664 5.91 38.14 -15.27
CA GLU A 664 6.99 38.23 -16.25
C GLU A 664 6.46 38.42 -17.68
N GLU A 665 7.25 39.05 -18.57
CA GLU A 665 6.89 39.26 -19.97
C GLU A 665 7.60 38.26 -20.88
N GLY A 666 6.91 37.72 -21.89
CA GLY A 666 7.43 36.72 -22.81
C GLY A 666 6.31 36.08 -23.63
N TYR A 667 6.53 34.88 -24.18
CA TYR A 667 5.51 34.16 -24.95
C TYR A 667 4.56 33.39 -24.02
N VAL A 668 3.33 33.87 -23.93
CA VAL A 668 2.29 33.30 -23.07
C VAL A 668 1.38 32.31 -23.80
N ILE A 669 0.94 31.31 -23.06
CA ILE A 669 -0.02 30.27 -23.44
C ILE A 669 -1.15 30.22 -22.39
N GLU A 670 -2.28 29.63 -22.76
CA GLU A 670 -3.30 29.23 -21.78
C GLU A 670 -2.99 27.81 -21.30
N ALA A 671 -2.89 27.59 -19.99
CA ALA A 671 -2.65 26.27 -19.40
C ALA A 671 -3.12 26.23 -17.94
N TRP A 672 -3.15 25.05 -17.31
CA TRP A 672 -3.33 24.94 -15.86
C TRP A 672 -2.18 25.65 -15.14
N GLY A 673 -2.52 26.63 -14.29
CA GLY A 673 -1.54 27.51 -13.64
C GLY A 673 -0.82 26.92 -12.43
N GLY A 674 -0.99 25.62 -12.14
CA GLY A 674 -0.44 24.98 -10.95
C GLY A 674 -1.21 25.28 -9.67
N LEU A 675 -0.58 24.97 -8.53
CA LEU A 675 -1.12 25.24 -7.20
C LEU A 675 -0.71 26.63 -6.69
N ASP A 676 -1.52 27.19 -5.79
CA ASP A 676 -1.17 28.38 -5.02
C ASP A 676 -0.43 28.08 -3.71
N GLU A 677 -0.04 29.12 -2.99
CA GLU A 677 0.68 28.99 -1.72
C GLU A 677 -0.11 28.29 -0.60
N THR A 678 -1.42 28.10 -0.79
CA THR A 678 -2.29 27.33 0.10
C THR A 678 -2.48 25.89 -0.35
N GLY A 679 -1.95 25.53 -1.52
CA GLY A 679 -2.15 24.25 -2.17
C GLY A 679 -3.40 24.18 -3.04
N ALA A 680 -4.17 25.26 -3.19
CA ALA A 680 -5.37 25.25 -4.01
C ALA A 680 -5.03 25.39 -5.50
N GLY A 681 -5.81 24.73 -6.36
CA GLY A 681 -5.65 24.84 -7.80
C GLY A 681 -5.90 26.26 -8.31
N ARG A 682 -4.96 26.80 -9.11
CA ARG A 682 -5.18 28.09 -9.79
C ARG A 682 -6.16 27.93 -10.96
N GLY A 683 -6.34 26.73 -11.51
CA GLY A 683 -7.11 26.50 -12.73
C GLY A 683 -6.42 27.12 -13.95
N THR A 684 -7.14 27.27 -15.07
CA THR A 684 -6.57 27.82 -16.30
C THR A 684 -6.14 29.28 -16.14
N ARG A 685 -4.92 29.60 -16.56
CA ARG A 685 -4.33 30.94 -16.54
C ARG A 685 -3.55 31.21 -17.82
N THR A 686 -3.41 32.50 -18.15
CA THR A 686 -2.40 32.93 -19.12
C THR A 686 -1.03 32.92 -18.43
N ILE A 687 -0.16 31.99 -18.78
CA ILE A 687 1.19 31.82 -18.18
C ILE A 687 2.25 31.86 -19.28
N LEU A 688 3.51 32.15 -18.93
CA LEU A 688 4.61 31.93 -19.85
C LEU A 688 4.70 30.45 -20.18
N ALA A 689 4.95 30.12 -21.46
CA ALA A 689 5.23 28.74 -21.86
C ALA A 689 6.46 28.18 -21.12
N GLU A 690 7.45 29.02 -20.81
CA GLU A 690 8.62 28.72 -19.98
C GLU A 690 8.27 28.32 -18.53
N ASN A 691 7.09 28.73 -18.04
CA ASN A 691 6.57 28.41 -16.71
C ASN A 691 5.54 27.27 -16.73
N PHE A 692 5.38 26.55 -17.85
CA PHE A 692 4.44 25.43 -17.94
C PHE A 692 4.74 24.38 -16.87
N VAL A 693 3.69 23.91 -16.19
CA VAL A 693 3.74 22.86 -15.17
C VAL A 693 2.75 21.76 -15.51
N THR A 694 3.11 20.55 -15.12
CA THR A 694 2.33 19.33 -15.35
C THR A 694 1.35 19.08 -14.22
N PHE A 695 0.21 18.46 -14.52
CA PHE A 695 -0.73 18.00 -13.50
C PHE A 695 -0.25 16.65 -12.94
N GLN A 696 0.64 16.73 -11.95
CA GLN A 696 1.31 15.59 -11.30
C GLN A 696 1.33 15.80 -9.78
N ARG A 697 1.80 14.77 -9.04
CA ARG A 697 1.92 14.82 -7.58
C ARG A 697 2.64 16.09 -7.11
N PRO A 698 2.04 16.90 -6.23
CA PRO A 698 2.65 18.13 -5.75
C PRO A 698 4.01 17.88 -5.09
N ASN A 699 5.01 18.71 -5.44
CA ASN A 699 6.42 18.57 -5.03
C ASN A 699 7.12 17.28 -5.51
N GLY A 700 6.46 16.46 -6.33
CA GLY A 700 7.04 15.30 -6.99
C GLY A 700 7.72 15.65 -8.30
N ASP A 701 8.01 14.61 -9.08
CA ASP A 701 8.55 14.74 -10.44
C ASP A 701 7.56 15.48 -11.34
N ALA A 702 7.98 16.57 -11.98
CA ALA A 702 7.19 17.22 -13.04
C ALA A 702 7.06 16.32 -14.28
N SER A 703 7.97 15.37 -14.45
CA SER A 703 7.79 14.23 -15.35
C SER A 703 8.66 13.07 -14.88
N PRO A 704 8.25 11.81 -15.07
CA PRO A 704 9.04 10.67 -14.58
C PRO A 704 10.49 10.68 -15.10
N PRO A 705 11.47 10.18 -14.31
CA PRO A 705 12.90 10.34 -14.56
C PRO A 705 13.44 9.39 -15.63
N PHE A 706 12.89 9.47 -16.84
CA PHE A 706 13.26 8.73 -18.04
C PHE A 706 12.60 9.40 -19.26
N SER A 707 13.15 9.14 -20.44
CA SER A 707 12.69 9.74 -21.71
C SER A 707 11.22 9.42 -22.01
N GLU A 708 10.63 10.20 -22.92
CA GLU A 708 9.19 10.20 -23.19
C GLU A 708 8.74 8.97 -23.98
N TYR A 709 9.45 8.57 -25.02
CA TYR A 709 8.86 7.74 -26.06
C TYR A 709 9.29 6.27 -25.98
N THR A 710 8.38 5.29 -25.87
CA THR A 710 6.93 5.40 -25.71
C THR A 710 6.50 5.47 -24.24
N SER A 711 5.21 5.72 -23.98
CA SER A 711 4.63 5.69 -22.64
C SER A 711 4.64 4.28 -22.05
N GLY A 712 5.32 4.11 -20.91
CA GLY A 712 5.33 2.84 -20.18
C GLY A 712 3.95 2.44 -19.67
N HIS A 713 3.16 3.39 -19.16
CA HIS A 713 1.78 3.13 -18.74
C HIS A 713 0.96 2.54 -19.88
N SER A 714 1.03 3.18 -21.06
CA SER A 714 0.34 2.72 -22.25
C SER A 714 0.78 1.31 -22.67
N GLY A 715 2.07 0.98 -22.54
CA GLY A 715 2.61 -0.36 -22.79
C GLY A 715 2.12 -1.41 -21.79
N PHE A 716 2.32 -1.18 -20.49
CA PHE A 716 1.91 -2.11 -19.43
C PHE A 716 0.40 -2.38 -19.46
N SER A 717 -0.39 -1.31 -19.53
CA SER A 717 -1.85 -1.41 -19.48
C SER A 717 -2.41 -2.15 -20.70
N ALA A 718 -1.90 -1.85 -21.89
CA ALA A 718 -2.35 -2.51 -23.11
C ALA A 718 -1.92 -3.98 -23.19
N ALA A 719 -0.74 -4.33 -22.65
CA ALA A 719 -0.31 -5.72 -22.53
C ALA A 719 -1.20 -6.51 -21.58
N GLY A 720 -1.50 -5.96 -20.40
CA GLY A 720 -2.40 -6.59 -19.44
C GLY A 720 -3.83 -6.75 -19.97
N ALA A 721 -4.39 -5.71 -20.59
CA ALA A 721 -5.72 -5.80 -21.22
C ALA A 721 -5.79 -6.88 -22.31
N GLU A 722 -4.77 -6.98 -23.16
CA GLU A 722 -4.70 -8.02 -24.20
C GLU A 722 -4.70 -9.43 -23.59
N VAL A 723 -3.96 -9.65 -22.50
CA VAL A 723 -3.96 -10.94 -21.79
C VAL A 723 -5.35 -11.27 -21.24
N LEU A 724 -6.02 -10.33 -20.56
CA LEU A 724 -7.36 -10.56 -19.99
C LEU A 724 -8.40 -10.83 -21.09
N LEU A 725 -8.33 -10.07 -22.19
CA LEU A 725 -9.19 -10.27 -23.36
C LEU A 725 -9.03 -11.68 -23.91
N ARG A 726 -7.79 -12.15 -24.10
CA ARG A 726 -7.52 -13.48 -24.66
C ARG A 726 -7.87 -14.59 -23.70
N PHE A 727 -7.52 -14.45 -22.43
CA PHE A 727 -7.73 -15.45 -21.40
C PHE A 727 -9.22 -15.72 -21.17
N THR A 728 -10.01 -14.65 -21.02
CA THR A 728 -11.46 -14.78 -20.81
C THR A 728 -12.24 -15.02 -22.12
N GLY A 729 -11.59 -14.76 -23.27
CA GLY A 729 -12.23 -14.78 -24.58
C GLY A 729 -13.23 -13.63 -24.80
N SER A 730 -13.26 -12.64 -23.92
CA SER A 730 -14.10 -11.44 -23.98
C SER A 730 -13.32 -10.21 -23.51
N ASP A 731 -13.60 -9.06 -24.09
CA ASP A 731 -13.03 -7.79 -23.59
C ASP A 731 -13.88 -7.21 -22.44
N ASP A 732 -14.98 -7.86 -22.05
CA ASP A 732 -15.89 -7.36 -21.03
C ASP A 732 -15.21 -7.25 -19.65
N PHE A 733 -15.28 -6.05 -19.05
CA PHE A 733 -14.72 -5.77 -17.73
C PHE A 733 -15.80 -5.37 -16.74
N GLY A 734 -16.47 -4.24 -16.96
CA GLY A 734 -17.50 -3.68 -16.08
C GLY A 734 -16.97 -3.12 -14.76
N GLY A 735 -15.66 -2.87 -14.66
CA GLY A 735 -15.03 -2.30 -13.48
C GLY A 735 -15.35 -0.82 -13.31
N PHE A 736 -15.45 -0.36 -12.06
CA PHE A 736 -15.62 1.06 -11.74
C PHE A 736 -14.98 1.40 -10.40
N VAL A 737 -14.65 2.67 -10.20
CA VAL A 737 -14.14 3.22 -8.94
C VAL A 737 -14.82 4.56 -8.67
N THR A 738 -15.19 4.80 -7.41
CA THR A 738 -15.89 6.03 -7.00
C THR A 738 -15.01 6.86 -6.08
N PHE A 739 -14.90 8.14 -6.40
CA PHE A 739 -14.17 9.15 -5.65
C PHE A 739 -15.15 10.07 -4.92
N ALA A 740 -14.96 10.21 -3.61
CA ALA A 740 -15.69 11.16 -2.80
C ALA A 740 -15.29 12.61 -3.16
N PRO A 741 -16.10 13.64 -2.80
CA PRO A 741 -15.66 15.02 -2.91
C PRO A 741 -14.34 15.25 -2.14
N ASP A 742 -13.44 16.08 -2.69
CA ASP A 742 -12.16 16.45 -2.06
C ASP A 742 -11.28 15.23 -1.69
N SER A 743 -11.24 14.22 -2.56
CA SER A 743 -10.53 12.96 -2.29
C SER A 743 -9.20 12.80 -3.01
N ILE A 744 -8.94 13.59 -4.06
CA ILE A 744 -7.69 13.46 -4.83
C ILE A 744 -6.57 14.29 -4.17
N GLN A 745 -5.34 13.82 -4.28
CA GLN A 745 -4.16 14.41 -3.64
C GLN A 745 -3.52 15.53 -4.46
N PHE A 746 -3.71 15.55 -5.79
CA PHE A 746 -3.03 16.47 -6.68
C PHE A 746 -3.58 17.90 -6.58
N GLU A 747 -4.88 18.02 -6.28
CA GLU A 747 -5.54 19.31 -6.14
C GLU A 747 -6.66 19.22 -5.07
N PRO A 748 -6.43 19.73 -3.84
CA PRO A 748 -7.45 19.85 -2.81
C PRO A 748 -8.71 20.55 -3.33
N GLY A 749 -9.87 20.02 -2.96
CA GLY A 749 -11.20 20.43 -3.41
C GLY A 749 -11.70 19.69 -4.66
N VAL A 750 -10.91 18.77 -5.22
CA VAL A 750 -11.28 17.96 -6.39
C VAL A 750 -11.50 16.48 -5.99
N PRO A 751 -12.54 15.81 -6.51
CA PRO A 751 -13.64 16.41 -7.25
C PRO A 751 -14.55 17.25 -6.35
N PHE A 752 -15.30 18.20 -6.95
CA PHE A 752 -16.28 18.98 -6.20
C PHE A 752 -17.49 18.14 -5.72
N ALA A 753 -17.79 17.07 -6.45
CA ALA A 753 -18.88 16.14 -6.16
C ALA A 753 -18.40 14.71 -6.37
N GLU A 754 -19.10 13.74 -5.78
CA GLU A 754 -18.85 12.32 -6.02
C GLU A 754 -18.76 12.04 -7.52
N THR A 755 -17.68 11.38 -7.93
CA THR A 755 -17.39 11.08 -9.33
C THR A 755 -16.96 9.64 -9.46
N THR A 756 -17.53 8.92 -10.44
CA THR A 756 -17.23 7.51 -10.71
C THR A 756 -16.54 7.38 -12.06
N LEU A 757 -15.38 6.73 -12.09
CA LEU A 757 -14.78 6.22 -13.32
C LEU A 757 -15.30 4.81 -13.57
N SER A 758 -15.66 4.49 -14.82
CA SER A 758 -16.23 3.18 -15.18
C SER A 758 -15.76 2.74 -16.56
N TRP A 759 -15.41 1.46 -16.69
CA TRP A 759 -14.88 0.87 -17.92
C TRP A 759 -15.71 -0.34 -18.32
N ASP A 760 -16.34 -0.26 -19.50
CA ASP A 760 -17.10 -1.38 -20.05
C ASP A 760 -16.16 -2.55 -20.42
N THR A 761 -14.96 -2.23 -20.92
CA THR A 761 -13.97 -3.21 -21.37
C THR A 761 -12.59 -3.04 -20.73
N PHE A 762 -11.76 -4.10 -20.79
CA PHE A 762 -10.35 -4.00 -20.38
C PHE A 762 -9.59 -3.04 -21.29
N SER A 763 -9.91 -3.06 -22.59
CA SER A 763 -9.37 -2.09 -23.55
C SER A 763 -9.72 -0.64 -23.19
N ASP A 764 -10.95 -0.35 -22.73
CA ASP A 764 -11.33 1.00 -22.31
C ASP A 764 -10.50 1.47 -21.12
N ALA A 765 -10.26 0.59 -20.13
CA ALA A 765 -9.41 0.90 -18.98
C ALA A 765 -7.96 1.15 -19.42
N ALA A 766 -7.39 0.31 -20.29
CA ALA A 766 -6.04 0.50 -20.81
C ALA A 766 -5.91 1.77 -21.68
N ASP A 767 -6.93 2.10 -22.45
CA ASP A 767 -6.96 3.29 -23.28
C ASP A 767 -7.08 4.56 -22.43
N GLU A 768 -7.86 4.53 -21.35
CA GLU A 768 -7.93 5.63 -20.37
C GLU A 768 -6.61 5.80 -19.61
N ALA A 769 -5.95 4.70 -19.22
CA ALA A 769 -4.62 4.73 -18.61
C ALA A 769 -3.60 5.44 -19.51
N GLY A 770 -3.65 5.20 -20.82
CA GLY A 770 -2.86 5.94 -21.81
C GLY A 770 -3.24 7.42 -21.90
N LEU A 771 -4.54 7.73 -22.02
CA LEU A 771 -5.05 9.11 -22.10
C LEU A 771 -4.70 9.94 -20.86
N SER A 772 -4.69 9.31 -19.68
CA SER A 772 -4.32 9.95 -18.41
C SER A 772 -2.97 10.64 -18.48
N ARG A 773 -2.05 10.15 -19.32
CA ARG A 773 -0.72 10.72 -19.46
C ARG A 773 -0.68 12.03 -20.24
N LEU A 774 -1.65 12.24 -21.13
CA LEU A 774 -1.87 13.52 -21.78
C LEU A 774 -2.53 14.50 -20.80
N TYR A 775 -3.49 14.03 -19.98
CA TYR A 775 -4.12 14.85 -18.93
C TYR A 775 -3.11 15.30 -17.87
N GLY A 776 -2.18 14.42 -17.48
CA GLY A 776 -1.06 14.77 -16.61
C GLY A 776 -0.03 15.68 -17.27
N GLY A 777 -0.05 15.83 -18.60
CA GLY A 777 0.89 16.66 -19.36
C GLY A 777 2.30 16.07 -19.49
N ILE A 778 2.45 14.75 -19.36
CA ILE A 778 3.78 14.09 -19.31
C ILE A 778 4.12 13.22 -20.52
N HIS A 779 3.17 13.00 -21.44
CA HIS A 779 3.37 12.29 -22.71
C HIS A 779 2.69 13.01 -23.87
N PHE A 780 3.22 12.79 -25.07
CA PHE A 780 2.56 13.17 -26.32
C PHE A 780 1.61 12.06 -26.78
N ASN A 781 0.66 12.40 -27.66
CA ASN A 781 -0.30 11.44 -28.21
C ASN A 781 0.38 10.26 -28.93
N ASP A 782 1.49 10.49 -29.66
CA ASP A 782 2.19 9.41 -30.34
C ASP A 782 2.86 8.45 -29.35
N GLY A 783 3.48 8.98 -28.28
CA GLY A 783 4.09 8.17 -27.22
C GLY A 783 3.08 7.26 -26.53
N ASP A 784 1.86 7.74 -26.37
CA ASP A 784 0.73 6.96 -25.88
C ASP A 784 0.25 5.91 -26.90
N MET A 785 -0.19 6.33 -28.09
CA MET A 785 -0.77 5.43 -29.10
C MET A 785 0.18 4.31 -29.52
N ASN A 786 1.46 4.63 -29.69
CA ASN A 786 2.48 3.66 -30.05
C ASN A 786 2.87 2.78 -28.86
N GLY A 787 2.83 3.31 -27.62
CA GLY A 787 2.96 2.51 -26.41
C GLY A 787 1.87 1.44 -26.29
N ARG A 788 0.59 1.80 -26.54
CA ARG A 788 -0.52 0.83 -26.51
C ARG A 788 -0.41 -0.21 -27.61
N ALA A 789 0.04 0.19 -28.80
CA ALA A 789 0.26 -0.74 -29.91
C ALA A 789 1.36 -1.76 -29.59
N LEU A 790 2.49 -1.29 -29.04
CA LEU A 790 3.57 -2.14 -28.54
C LEU A 790 3.08 -3.09 -27.45
N GLY A 791 2.36 -2.57 -26.45
CA GLY A 791 1.83 -3.37 -25.34
C GLY A 791 0.90 -4.49 -25.81
N ARG A 792 -0.04 -4.21 -26.72
CA ARG A 792 -0.92 -5.25 -27.29
C ARG A 792 -0.16 -6.35 -28.02
N GLN A 793 0.88 -5.99 -28.79
CA GLN A 793 1.70 -6.98 -29.49
C GLN A 793 2.42 -7.88 -28.50
N VAL A 794 3.11 -7.29 -27.52
CA VAL A 794 3.86 -8.04 -26.51
C VAL A 794 2.95 -8.89 -25.62
N GLY A 795 1.80 -8.37 -25.21
CA GLY A 795 0.81 -9.14 -24.43
C GLY A 795 0.26 -10.33 -25.19
N ALA A 796 0.03 -10.20 -26.50
CA ALA A 796 -0.37 -11.30 -27.36
C ALA A 796 0.71 -12.38 -27.46
N ASP A 797 1.97 -11.99 -27.66
CA ASP A 797 3.09 -12.92 -27.80
C ASP A 797 3.35 -13.68 -26.48
N ALA A 798 3.31 -12.97 -25.34
CA ALA A 798 3.42 -13.58 -24.01
C ALA A 798 2.26 -14.54 -23.70
N TYR A 799 1.02 -14.18 -24.06
CA TYR A 799 -0.12 -15.09 -23.91
C TYR A 799 0.05 -16.34 -24.77
N ASP A 800 0.40 -16.19 -26.05
CA ASP A 800 0.53 -17.31 -26.99
C ASP A 800 1.65 -18.28 -26.53
N LEU A 801 2.77 -17.76 -26.02
CA LEU A 801 3.84 -18.59 -25.46
C LEU A 801 3.40 -19.29 -24.15
N ALA A 802 2.73 -18.58 -23.24
CA ALA A 802 2.21 -19.18 -22.01
C ALA A 802 1.23 -20.33 -22.30
N GLN A 803 0.37 -20.20 -23.33
CA GLN A 803 -0.49 -21.29 -23.80
C GLN A 803 0.30 -22.50 -24.29
N MET A 804 1.45 -22.31 -24.94
CA MET A 804 2.30 -23.42 -25.37
C MET A 804 2.84 -24.24 -24.18
N PHE A 805 3.21 -23.58 -23.08
CA PHE A 805 3.62 -24.25 -21.84
C PHE A 805 2.47 -25.01 -21.19
N LEU A 806 1.29 -24.39 -21.11
CA LEU A 806 0.07 -25.01 -20.57
C LEU A 806 -0.36 -26.23 -21.38
N ASP A 807 -0.28 -26.17 -22.71
CA ASP A 807 -0.66 -27.26 -23.61
C ASP A 807 0.41 -28.35 -23.74
N GLY A 808 1.57 -28.20 -23.09
CA GLY A 808 2.69 -29.14 -23.19
C GLY A 808 3.31 -29.19 -24.59
N THR A 809 3.16 -28.11 -25.37
CA THR A 809 3.65 -28.01 -26.76
C THR A 809 4.90 -27.18 -26.92
N ALA A 810 5.31 -26.44 -25.88
CA ALA A 810 6.57 -25.71 -25.83
C ALA A 810 7.76 -26.67 -25.99
N GLN A 811 8.71 -26.28 -26.83
CA GLN A 811 9.98 -26.95 -27.04
C GLN A 811 11.07 -26.29 -26.21
N ASP A 812 12.23 -26.94 -26.07
CA ASP A 812 13.36 -26.36 -25.32
C ASP A 812 13.79 -25.00 -25.88
N ALA A 813 13.74 -24.83 -27.21
CA ALA A 813 14.06 -23.56 -27.88
C ALA A 813 13.00 -22.46 -27.70
N ASP A 814 11.82 -22.79 -27.17
CA ASP A 814 10.77 -21.80 -26.85
C ASP A 814 10.92 -21.29 -25.41
N ARG A 815 11.84 -21.87 -24.61
CA ARG A 815 12.07 -21.45 -23.22
C ARG A 815 12.96 -20.22 -23.17
N PRO A 816 12.63 -19.23 -22.31
CA PRO A 816 13.57 -18.18 -21.96
C PRO A 816 14.87 -18.80 -21.46
N PHE A 817 15.99 -18.12 -21.70
CA PHE A 817 17.35 -18.53 -21.33
C PHE A 817 17.89 -19.75 -22.06
N TYR A 818 17.23 -20.22 -23.13
CA TYR A 818 17.73 -21.34 -23.90
C TYR A 818 18.98 -20.96 -24.72
N THR A 819 20.09 -21.63 -24.42
CA THR A 819 21.29 -21.61 -25.26
C THR A 819 21.62 -23.01 -25.75
N ASP A 820 22.12 -23.15 -26.99
CA ASP A 820 22.54 -24.44 -27.57
C ASP A 820 23.58 -25.19 -26.71
N ASP A 821 24.29 -24.47 -25.82
CA ASP A 821 25.27 -25.03 -24.89
C ASP A 821 24.63 -25.81 -23.71
N PHE A 822 23.34 -25.59 -23.39
CA PHE A 822 22.62 -26.36 -22.36
C PHE A 822 22.45 -27.85 -22.73
N MET A 823 22.46 -28.19 -24.03
CA MET A 823 22.40 -29.57 -24.51
C MET A 823 23.65 -30.42 -24.18
N PHE A 824 24.70 -29.83 -23.59
CA PHE A 824 25.95 -30.55 -23.26
C PHE A 824 26.18 -30.80 -21.76
N ILE A 825 25.25 -30.38 -20.88
CA ILE A 825 25.40 -30.52 -19.41
C ILE A 825 24.40 -31.52 -18.80
N ALA A 826 23.34 -31.91 -19.50
CA ALA A 826 22.39 -32.97 -19.07
C ALA A 826 22.89 -34.40 -19.32
#